data_AF-Q8FLG9-F1
#
_entry.id   AF-Q8FLG9-F1
#
_cell.length_a   1.000
_cell.length_b   1.000
_cell.length_c   1.000
_cell.angle_alpha   90.00
_cell.angle_beta   90.00
_cell.angle_gamma   90.00
#
_symmetry.space_group_name_H-M   'P 1'
#
loop_
_entity.id
_entity.type
_entity.pdbx_description
1 polymer ?
#
loop_
_entity_poly.entity_id
_entity_poly.type
_entity_poly.pdbx_seq_one_letter_code
_entity_poly.pdbx_strand_id
1 'polypeptide(L)'
;MLTIGKMHGESVAYYESTVDACVAERGPDGYYSEDGRRPATAWVVSPSSRLEASVSAFLGVESGDVVAGKQVAKWFNSAQAPSGKSLGRRPGASGVPGFDLTFCAPKSVSLVWGFGDSSMKKIVDEAHAQAVSAALSYLSEHAGYTRKASEHDPNEMILARVSGLSGVKYEHKTSRAGDPHVHSHVLLSNRQLCPDGKSRTLDSKSVYHEARAAGMLYQSVLRSTLSKNLGVQWAEVSNGCAEIAGLDAPEVIEAYSTRMREINDWKHENGADFAGASRMGQAITRRVKDTDTPMEELHARWMAHSVGMKVYDTVASFAQNTASESAHREVTLPSPAAVINAVIEQRSTFTRADLVEKTAELMPVGIAPEAIVGHVEAIVDQIIAEELAWSVNPDMARSHSRTAREGSQRFTAEAVVEEVNDGIDLATARVNRGVDASSIRPIKDTLSVDQARAMRAVVASHYRASVVVAPAGAGKTSSLKAARQAWERAGKTVVGLAPTGKAADVMVREDVAHTSATIAKALVGTREMTPKQIALKLGWDASTVVVVDEAGMVATPDMATLLQVTAAADARIVFVGDPHQYSAVKARSGMLATLAYELPDSVELTEVFRQKHAGERLASQLLRNGDETDTARAAQWYADNNRLHAGSSTAMLMDALTSWAKDKDKGLESLLVASTREDVDLLNRLAQQVCGDTGAINPLGHQVRLSSGHQGFVGDVILTKRNNYDLLTDAGDIVRNGQRWIIQDVHEDGSMTARRMDDTHATAHLPVDYVKDHVQLGYASTGHAAQGATVDTCHVVAGLGQVDRAGVYVPLTRGRYENHLYLMDTRAGDPDTGHGSLLVEERRETPEYARDLLINAAKRDRADITPQQLWRDARADFELAKLSSNLVVDEDPYAGTHMAAIMAQRQSMRRARLEEFYQATREQRAAKKKKPARALTPEEIVEASLKDRPLADIPGWLLEQMVDAPHTVVETYQATEQTYHVLVDKAQQAEEAKQHLPGVVATLEELQAKKCQVEQGFTAARAELETERSKPGLVKLVRGGKLKEAQFQVDDLREQLVHTTREVETASAQLRDYQDMIATAPTPEQVGEQENKLAHYRRAVEALDNPAAVATEDQWRSHATWEVLRADRTRRDPQERPGMKEVLRAAGGDKDLSTMLNNPHPSTPTRLQPPVQRPSSPERDRGYGL
;
A
#
# COMPACT_ATOMS: atom_id res chain seq x y z
N MET A 1 -24.88 4.90 13.55
CA MET A 1 -23.80 4.43 12.65
C MET A 1 -24.42 4.11 11.29
N LEU A 2 -23.73 4.43 10.19
CA LEU A 2 -24.14 4.11 8.83
C LEU A 2 -23.23 3.02 8.24
N THR A 3 -23.81 1.97 7.68
CA THR A 3 -23.11 0.95 6.88
C THR A 3 -23.75 0.85 5.48
N ILE A 4 -22.95 0.47 4.47
CA ILE A 4 -23.43 0.37 3.07
C ILE A 4 -23.20 -1.04 2.54
N GLY A 5 -24.29 -1.77 2.29
CA GLY A 5 -24.30 -3.04 1.56
C GLY A 5 -24.60 -2.85 0.08
N LYS A 6 -23.99 -3.66 -0.81
CA LYS A 6 -24.43 -3.79 -2.20
C LYS A 6 -25.62 -4.75 -2.25
N MET A 7 -26.70 -4.35 -2.91
CA MET A 7 -27.85 -5.22 -3.14
C MET A 7 -27.68 -6.03 -4.42
N HIS A 8 -28.35 -7.18 -4.50
CA HIS A 8 -28.50 -8.01 -5.69
C HIS A 8 -29.98 -8.38 -5.90
N GLY A 9 -30.29 -9.09 -6.99
CA GLY A 9 -31.68 -9.39 -7.37
C GLY A 9 -32.51 -10.07 -6.27
N GLU A 10 -31.93 -11.06 -5.61
CA GLU A 10 -32.56 -11.82 -4.52
C GLU A 10 -32.72 -10.99 -3.24
N SER A 11 -31.83 -10.02 -3.01
CA SER A 11 -31.86 -9.15 -1.82
C SER A 11 -33.15 -8.33 -1.74
N VAL A 12 -33.70 -7.93 -2.90
CA VAL A 12 -34.98 -7.20 -2.98
C VAL A 12 -36.15 -8.13 -2.66
N ALA A 13 -36.10 -9.40 -3.10
CA ALA A 13 -37.17 -10.38 -2.87
C ALA A 13 -37.35 -10.73 -1.39
N TYR A 14 -36.29 -10.65 -0.57
CA TYR A 14 -36.41 -10.73 0.89
C TYR A 14 -37.32 -9.62 1.47
N TYR A 15 -37.22 -8.39 0.94
CA TYR A 15 -38.09 -7.28 1.36
C TYR A 15 -39.49 -7.34 0.72
N GLU A 16 -39.66 -8.08 -0.38
CA GLU A 16 -40.98 -8.39 -0.94
C GLU A 16 -41.80 -9.30 -0.03
N SER A 17 -41.17 -10.34 0.54
CA SER A 17 -41.86 -11.34 1.37
C SER A 17 -42.32 -10.83 2.74
N THR A 18 -41.85 -9.66 3.17
CA THR A 18 -42.26 -9.01 4.42
C THR A 18 -43.54 -8.18 4.27
N VAL A 19 -44.01 -7.89 3.06
CA VAL A 19 -45.11 -6.95 2.79
C VAL A 19 -46.30 -7.65 2.12
N ASP A 20 -47.04 -8.44 2.90
CA ASP A 20 -48.32 -9.00 2.48
C ASP A 20 -49.46 -7.98 2.56
N ALA A 21 -50.48 -8.13 1.70
CA ALA A 21 -51.38 -7.04 1.35
C ALA A 21 -52.51 -6.73 2.36
N CYS A 22 -53.03 -5.50 2.23
CA CYS A 22 -54.22 -4.91 2.89
C CYS A 22 -54.04 -4.37 4.33
N VAL A 23 -53.96 -3.04 4.41
CA VAL A 23 -54.20 -2.25 5.63
C VAL A 23 -55.70 -2.19 5.89
N ALA A 24 -56.19 -2.90 6.90
CA ALA A 24 -57.52 -2.71 7.48
C ALA A 24 -57.47 -3.04 8.98
N GLU A 25 -57.98 -2.11 9.80
CA GLU A 25 -58.30 -2.27 11.22
C GLU A 25 -57.20 -2.82 12.15
N ARG A 26 -56.34 -1.92 12.65
CA ARG A 26 -55.65 -2.10 13.95
C ARG A 26 -55.71 -0.81 14.77
N GLY A 27 -55.89 -0.98 16.09
CA GLY A 27 -55.90 0.13 17.06
C GLY A 27 -54.49 0.72 17.30
N PRO A 28 -54.37 1.74 18.18
CA PRO A 28 -53.11 2.44 18.43
C PRO A 28 -51.94 1.52 18.85
N ASP A 29 -52.22 0.44 19.58
CA ASP A 29 -51.19 -0.52 20.00
C ASP A 29 -50.65 -1.38 18.82
N GLY A 30 -51.45 -1.52 17.75
CA GLY A 30 -51.02 -2.12 16.50
C GLY A 30 -49.97 -1.29 15.73
N TYR A 31 -49.65 -0.07 16.19
CA TYR A 31 -48.49 0.68 15.69
C TYR A 31 -47.17 -0.01 16.08
N TYR A 32 -47.13 -0.73 17.21
CA TYR A 32 -45.93 -1.35 17.77
C TYR A 32 -45.85 -2.87 17.53
N SER A 33 -46.65 -3.45 16.62
CA SER A 33 -46.61 -4.89 16.36
C SER A 33 -45.31 -5.34 15.66
N GLU A 34 -44.77 -6.46 16.11
CA GLU A 34 -43.56 -7.12 15.59
C GLU A 34 -43.72 -7.71 14.18
N ASP A 35 -44.92 -7.67 13.60
CA ASP A 35 -45.37 -8.57 12.52
C ASP A 35 -44.70 -8.38 11.15
N GLY A 36 -43.63 -7.58 11.08
CA GLY A 36 -42.75 -7.42 9.93
C GLY A 36 -43.36 -6.66 8.74
N ARG A 37 -44.67 -6.39 8.80
CA ARG A 37 -45.51 -5.88 7.70
C ARG A 37 -45.67 -4.36 7.67
N ARG A 38 -44.81 -3.60 8.35
CA ARG A 38 -44.72 -2.15 8.09
C ARG A 38 -44.32 -1.96 6.63
N PRO A 39 -45.16 -1.34 5.79
CA PRO A 39 -44.88 -1.24 4.36
C PRO A 39 -43.66 -0.37 4.10
N ALA A 40 -42.98 -0.63 2.99
CA ALA A 40 -41.87 0.20 2.54
C ALA A 40 -42.36 1.64 2.29
N THR A 41 -41.73 2.64 2.90
CA THR A 41 -42.05 4.04 2.61
C THR A 41 -41.10 4.56 1.54
N ALA A 42 -41.64 5.17 0.48
CA ALA A 42 -40.88 5.90 -0.52
C ALA A 42 -40.06 7.01 0.14
N TRP A 43 -38.89 7.24 -0.44
CA TRP A 43 -37.94 8.23 0.03
C TRP A 43 -37.33 8.91 -1.21
N VAL A 44 -37.42 10.23 -1.24
CA VAL A 44 -36.94 11.11 -2.30
C VAL A 44 -36.36 12.36 -1.66
N VAL A 45 -35.15 12.73 -2.06
CA VAL A 45 -34.49 13.96 -1.62
C VAL A 45 -33.79 14.61 -2.79
N SER A 46 -33.67 15.93 -2.76
CA SER A 46 -32.87 16.68 -3.73
C SER A 46 -32.23 17.92 -3.07
N PRO A 47 -31.18 18.51 -3.68
CA PRO A 47 -30.63 19.82 -3.29
C PRO A 47 -31.64 20.97 -3.21
N SER A 48 -32.84 20.81 -3.80
CA SER A 48 -33.91 21.79 -3.71
C SER A 48 -35.29 21.15 -3.85
N SER A 49 -36.29 21.74 -3.21
CA SER A 49 -37.70 21.32 -3.29
C SER A 49 -38.25 21.27 -4.72
N ARG A 50 -37.74 22.14 -5.62
CA ARG A 50 -38.11 22.12 -7.05
C ARG A 50 -37.61 20.87 -7.77
N LEU A 51 -36.38 20.43 -7.46
CA LEU A 51 -35.84 19.19 -8.01
C LEU A 51 -36.54 17.99 -7.38
N GLU A 52 -36.83 18.05 -6.08
CA GLU A 52 -37.53 16.98 -5.35
C GLU A 52 -38.92 16.73 -5.92
N ALA A 53 -39.72 17.78 -6.13
CA ALA A 53 -41.02 17.69 -6.80
C ALA A 53 -40.91 17.12 -8.22
N SER A 54 -39.83 17.43 -8.96
CA SER A 54 -39.58 16.87 -10.30
C SER A 54 -39.21 15.38 -10.25
N VAL A 55 -38.41 14.95 -9.28
CA VAL A 55 -38.08 13.53 -9.05
C VAL A 55 -39.32 12.77 -8.60
N SER A 56 -40.09 13.29 -7.65
CA SER A 56 -41.33 12.69 -7.17
C SER A 56 -42.38 12.55 -8.29
N ALA A 57 -42.62 13.60 -9.08
CA ALA A 57 -43.51 13.54 -10.25
C ALA A 57 -42.99 12.62 -11.37
N PHE A 58 -41.67 12.44 -11.48
CA PHE A 58 -41.10 11.44 -12.37
C PHE A 58 -41.37 10.03 -11.86
N LEU A 59 -41.08 9.75 -10.60
CA LEU A 59 -41.21 8.45 -9.95
C LEU A 59 -42.66 8.03 -9.67
N GLY A 60 -43.58 8.99 -9.51
CA GLY A 60 -44.98 8.74 -9.15
C GLY A 60 -45.21 8.43 -7.68
N VAL A 61 -44.32 8.90 -6.79
CA VAL A 61 -44.39 8.78 -5.32
C VAL A 61 -43.72 9.99 -4.68
N GLU A 62 -44.21 10.39 -3.51
CA GLU A 62 -43.62 11.40 -2.62
C GLU A 62 -42.93 10.75 -1.41
N SER A 63 -42.11 11.52 -0.68
CA SER A 63 -41.46 11.01 0.53
C SER A 63 -42.46 10.69 1.62
N GLY A 64 -42.47 9.43 2.07
CA GLY A 64 -43.44 8.88 3.02
C GLY A 64 -44.53 7.99 2.40
N ASP A 65 -44.71 8.02 1.07
CA ASP A 65 -45.73 7.20 0.41
C ASP A 65 -45.50 5.70 0.61
N VAL A 66 -46.58 4.94 0.82
CA VAL A 66 -46.53 3.49 0.95
C VAL A 66 -46.30 2.80 -0.40
N VAL A 67 -45.21 2.06 -0.53
CA VAL A 67 -44.84 1.29 -1.72
C VAL A 67 -44.99 -0.20 -1.46
N ALA A 68 -45.88 -0.86 -2.21
CA ALA A 68 -46.06 -2.30 -2.11
C ALA A 68 -44.81 -3.08 -2.56
N GLY A 69 -44.51 -4.23 -1.93
CA GLY A 69 -43.30 -5.03 -2.20
C GLY A 69 -43.07 -5.32 -3.69
N LYS A 70 -44.10 -5.76 -4.43
CA LYS A 70 -44.04 -5.99 -5.89
C LYS A 70 -43.66 -4.75 -6.71
N GLN A 71 -43.84 -3.54 -6.18
CA GLN A 71 -43.43 -2.30 -6.84
C GLN A 71 -41.99 -1.92 -6.48
N VAL A 72 -41.53 -2.23 -5.26
CA VAL A 72 -40.10 -2.17 -4.90
C VAL A 72 -39.29 -3.14 -5.79
N ALA A 73 -39.79 -4.36 -5.98
CA ALA A 73 -39.26 -5.35 -6.92
C ALA A 73 -39.02 -4.75 -8.32
N LYS A 74 -40.05 -4.11 -8.89
CA LYS A 74 -39.98 -3.49 -10.22
C LYS A 74 -38.99 -2.33 -10.27
N TRP A 75 -38.96 -1.49 -9.23
CA TRP A 75 -38.05 -0.35 -9.15
C TRP A 75 -36.59 -0.80 -9.21
N PHE A 76 -36.19 -1.72 -8.33
CA PHE A 76 -34.80 -2.14 -8.20
C PHE A 76 -34.41 -3.23 -9.22
N ASN A 77 -35.17 -4.32 -9.31
CA ASN A 77 -34.81 -5.49 -10.11
C ASN A 77 -35.20 -5.40 -11.59
N SER A 78 -36.21 -4.59 -11.93
CA SER A 78 -36.69 -4.43 -13.32
C SER A 78 -36.38 -3.05 -13.90
N ALA A 79 -35.77 -2.14 -13.12
CA ALA A 79 -35.52 -0.75 -13.51
C ALA A 79 -36.81 -0.04 -14.00
N GLN A 80 -37.90 -0.14 -13.23
CA GLN A 80 -39.19 0.49 -13.53
C GLN A 80 -39.74 1.24 -12.30
N ALA A 81 -39.86 2.57 -12.40
CA ALA A 81 -40.39 3.43 -11.34
C ALA A 81 -41.83 3.07 -10.92
N PRO A 82 -42.29 3.48 -9.72
CA PRO A 82 -43.69 3.37 -9.29
C PRO A 82 -44.72 3.89 -10.32
N SER A 83 -44.40 4.96 -11.04
CA SER A 83 -45.18 5.55 -12.15
C SER A 83 -45.26 4.68 -13.41
N GLY A 84 -44.62 3.50 -13.43
CA GLY A 84 -44.48 2.63 -14.59
C GLY A 84 -43.41 3.05 -15.60
N LYS A 85 -42.79 4.22 -15.44
CA LYS A 85 -41.72 4.72 -16.33
C LYS A 85 -40.46 3.84 -16.23
N SER A 86 -39.81 3.59 -17.37
CA SER A 86 -38.53 2.86 -17.41
C SER A 86 -37.38 3.74 -16.90
N LEU A 87 -36.53 3.16 -16.07
CA LEU A 87 -35.27 3.70 -15.54
C LEU A 87 -34.05 3.24 -16.37
N GLY A 88 -34.28 2.72 -17.58
CA GLY A 88 -33.24 2.19 -18.46
C GLY A 88 -33.19 0.66 -18.49
N ARG A 89 -32.02 0.10 -18.83
CA ARG A 89 -31.85 -1.36 -18.91
C ARG A 89 -31.89 -2.00 -17.51
N ARG A 90 -32.59 -3.14 -17.42
CA ARG A 90 -32.59 -4.04 -16.26
C ARG A 90 -31.14 -4.41 -15.86
N PRO A 91 -30.80 -4.50 -14.56
CA PRO A 91 -29.55 -5.12 -14.12
C PRO A 91 -29.43 -6.57 -14.63
N GLY A 92 -28.23 -6.98 -15.06
CA GLY A 92 -27.92 -8.38 -15.31
C GLY A 92 -27.73 -9.18 -14.01
N ALA A 93 -27.42 -10.47 -14.09
CA ALA A 93 -27.23 -11.33 -12.92
C ALA A 93 -26.15 -10.82 -11.95
N SER A 94 -25.04 -10.30 -12.48
CA SER A 94 -23.95 -9.64 -11.73
C SER A 94 -24.16 -8.12 -11.54
N GLY A 95 -25.27 -7.57 -12.01
CA GLY A 95 -25.58 -6.14 -11.91
C GLY A 95 -26.07 -5.74 -10.54
N VAL A 96 -25.64 -4.57 -10.05
CA VAL A 96 -26.07 -4.02 -8.76
C VAL A 96 -27.38 -3.22 -8.95
N PRO A 97 -28.56 -3.69 -8.49
CA PRO A 97 -29.82 -2.94 -8.53
C PRO A 97 -29.84 -1.72 -7.58
N GLY A 98 -29.14 -1.78 -6.45
CA GLY A 98 -29.17 -0.75 -5.40
C GLY A 98 -28.15 -0.96 -4.31
N PHE A 99 -28.21 -0.12 -3.27
CA PHE A 99 -27.40 -0.21 -2.07
C PHE A 99 -28.30 -0.15 -0.83
N ASP A 100 -28.03 -0.95 0.19
CA ASP A 100 -28.69 -0.87 1.50
C ASP A 100 -27.85 0.04 2.39
N LEU A 101 -28.38 1.21 2.72
CA LEU A 101 -27.81 2.16 3.66
C LEU A 101 -28.45 1.90 5.02
N THR A 102 -27.80 1.08 5.84
CA THR A 102 -28.34 0.68 7.14
C THR A 102 -27.90 1.67 8.22
N PHE A 103 -28.86 2.35 8.84
CA PHE A 103 -28.65 3.28 9.94
C PHE A 103 -29.03 2.62 11.27
N CYS A 104 -28.05 2.36 12.13
CA CYS A 104 -28.28 1.80 13.47
C CYS A 104 -28.12 2.86 14.55
N ALA A 105 -29.06 2.94 15.48
CA ALA A 105 -28.91 3.71 16.72
C ALA A 105 -27.95 2.99 17.71
N PRO A 106 -27.33 3.71 18.66
CA PRO A 106 -26.64 3.11 19.79
C PRO A 106 -27.53 2.13 20.57
N LYS A 107 -26.93 1.16 21.28
CA LYS A 107 -27.71 0.11 21.94
C LYS A 107 -28.55 0.68 23.09
N SER A 108 -28.01 1.61 23.87
CA SER A 108 -28.75 2.34 24.92
C SER A 108 -29.96 3.10 24.40
N VAL A 109 -29.89 3.74 23.23
CA VAL A 109 -31.04 4.38 22.57
C VAL A 109 -32.14 3.36 22.26
N SER A 110 -31.74 2.16 21.84
CA SER A 110 -32.67 1.05 21.61
C SER A 110 -33.29 0.54 22.93
N LEU A 111 -32.58 0.62 24.06
CA LEU A 111 -33.14 0.30 25.38
C LEU A 111 -34.16 1.34 25.85
N VAL A 112 -33.90 2.65 25.62
CA VAL A 112 -34.89 3.70 25.88
C VAL A 112 -36.16 3.48 25.07
N TRP A 113 -36.06 3.05 23.80
CA TRP A 113 -37.23 2.64 23.02
C TRP A 113 -37.89 1.38 23.59
N GLY A 114 -37.12 0.36 23.99
CA GLY A 114 -37.68 -0.91 24.47
C GLY A 114 -38.45 -0.82 25.78
N PHE A 115 -37.86 -0.16 26.78
CA PHE A 115 -38.37 -0.03 28.15
C PHE A 115 -39.20 1.25 28.38
N GLY A 116 -39.16 2.20 27.44
CA GLY A 116 -39.90 3.46 27.53
C GLY A 116 -41.40 3.31 27.32
N ASP A 117 -42.14 4.31 27.80
CA ASP A 117 -43.57 4.44 27.53
C ASP A 117 -43.85 4.81 26.05
N SER A 118 -45.14 4.91 25.69
CA SER A 118 -45.57 5.25 24.33
C SER A 118 -45.12 6.66 23.88
N SER A 119 -44.83 7.57 24.82
CA SER A 119 -44.32 8.92 24.53
C SER A 119 -42.82 8.84 24.21
N MET A 120 -42.04 8.15 25.03
CA MET A 120 -40.61 7.88 24.81
C MET A 120 -40.36 7.15 23.50
N LYS A 121 -41.13 6.09 23.22
CA LYS A 121 -41.04 5.33 21.96
C LYS A 121 -41.23 6.24 20.75
N LYS A 122 -42.24 7.10 20.78
CA LYS A 122 -42.48 8.10 19.73
C LYS A 122 -41.34 9.10 19.60
N ILE A 123 -40.80 9.62 20.72
CA ILE A 123 -39.66 10.54 20.72
C ILE A 123 -38.41 9.89 20.11
N VAL A 124 -38.12 8.63 20.42
CA VAL A 124 -36.98 7.90 19.81
C VAL A 124 -37.22 7.63 18.33
N ASP A 125 -38.44 7.29 17.93
CA ASP A 125 -38.81 7.08 16.52
C ASP A 125 -38.65 8.38 15.70
N GLU A 126 -39.12 9.51 16.22
CA GLU A 126 -38.98 10.84 15.60
C GLU A 126 -37.51 11.27 15.54
N ALA A 127 -36.74 11.08 16.61
CA ALA A 127 -35.31 11.39 16.66
C ALA A 127 -34.50 10.56 15.65
N HIS A 128 -34.78 9.26 15.54
CA HIS A 128 -34.16 8.38 14.55
C HIS A 128 -34.52 8.80 13.12
N ALA A 129 -35.80 9.08 12.83
CA ALA A 129 -36.24 9.51 11.52
C ALA A 129 -35.62 10.86 11.10
N GLN A 130 -35.54 11.83 12.03
CA GLN A 130 -34.89 13.13 11.81
C GLN A 130 -33.39 12.97 11.50
N ALA A 131 -32.69 12.13 12.26
CA ALA A 131 -31.27 11.84 12.07
C ALA A 131 -30.99 11.14 10.73
N VAL A 132 -31.82 10.17 10.33
CA VAL A 132 -31.72 9.51 9.01
C VAL A 132 -31.94 10.52 7.88
N SER A 133 -32.96 11.38 7.99
CA SER A 133 -33.25 12.42 7.00
C SER A 133 -32.07 13.38 6.82
N ALA A 134 -31.51 13.89 7.92
CA ALA A 134 -30.36 14.80 7.89
C ALA A 134 -29.14 14.21 7.16
N ALA A 135 -28.77 12.96 7.49
CA ALA A 135 -27.64 12.27 6.87
C ALA A 135 -27.85 11.98 5.38
N LEU A 136 -29.09 11.64 4.98
CA LEU A 136 -29.39 11.37 3.58
C LEU A 136 -29.50 12.66 2.74
N SER A 137 -29.97 13.77 3.31
CA SER A 137 -29.92 15.09 2.68
C SER A 137 -28.48 15.52 2.40
N TYR A 138 -27.57 15.31 3.36
CA TYR A 138 -26.14 15.49 3.16
C TYR A 138 -25.60 14.61 2.01
N LEU A 139 -25.97 13.32 1.95
CA LEU A 139 -25.57 12.44 0.83
C LEU A 139 -26.16 12.89 -0.53
N SER A 140 -27.33 13.52 -0.55
CA SER A 140 -27.87 14.10 -1.79
C SER A 140 -27.03 15.29 -2.25
N GLU A 141 -26.72 16.19 -1.32
CA GLU A 141 -25.96 17.40 -1.60
C GLU A 141 -24.51 17.10 -1.96
N HIS A 142 -23.87 16.11 -1.35
CA HIS A 142 -22.45 15.85 -1.56
C HIS A 142 -22.15 14.61 -2.40
N ALA A 143 -22.95 13.53 -2.36
CA ALA A 143 -22.63 12.28 -3.07
C ALA A 143 -23.44 12.01 -4.37
N GLY A 144 -24.42 12.85 -4.71
CA GLY A 144 -25.34 12.62 -5.84
C GLY A 144 -24.74 12.76 -7.25
N TYR A 145 -24.03 11.75 -7.74
CA TYR A 145 -23.39 11.74 -9.07
C TYR A 145 -23.73 10.55 -9.97
N THR A 146 -23.65 10.78 -11.27
CA THR A 146 -23.64 9.76 -12.34
C THR A 146 -22.45 10.00 -13.26
N ARG A 147 -22.02 8.97 -14.00
CA ARG A 147 -21.18 9.13 -15.18
C ARG A 147 -22.06 9.30 -16.45
N LYS A 148 -21.68 10.20 -17.37
CA LYS A 148 -22.25 10.33 -18.72
C LYS A 148 -21.13 10.53 -19.73
N ALA A 149 -21.36 10.23 -21.01
CA ALA A 149 -20.44 10.63 -22.07
C ALA A 149 -20.37 12.17 -22.15
N SER A 150 -19.21 12.68 -22.50
CA SER A 150 -18.99 14.09 -22.80
C SER A 150 -19.82 14.51 -24.01
N GLU A 151 -20.20 15.78 -24.04
CA GLU A 151 -20.92 16.37 -25.18
C GLU A 151 -19.96 16.76 -26.33
N HIS A 152 -18.65 16.59 -26.13
CA HIS A 152 -17.61 16.96 -27.10
C HIS A 152 -16.87 15.73 -27.65
N ASP A 153 -16.57 14.75 -26.79
CA ASP A 153 -16.08 13.42 -27.20
C ASP A 153 -16.96 12.30 -26.61
N PRO A 154 -17.70 11.54 -27.43
CA PRO A 154 -18.49 10.40 -26.97
C PRO A 154 -17.69 9.30 -26.23
N ASN A 155 -16.36 9.25 -26.38
CA ASN A 155 -15.48 8.30 -25.68
C ASN A 155 -15.02 8.83 -24.31
N GLU A 156 -15.07 10.14 -24.07
CA GLU A 156 -14.75 10.75 -22.78
C GLU A 156 -15.94 10.56 -21.80
N MET A 157 -15.70 9.93 -20.65
CA MET A 157 -16.72 9.74 -19.62
C MET A 157 -16.56 10.76 -18.49
N ILE A 158 -17.54 11.63 -18.34
CA ILE A 158 -17.56 12.74 -17.38
C ILE A 158 -18.56 12.50 -16.23
N LEU A 159 -18.36 13.20 -15.11
CA LEU A 159 -19.30 13.19 -13.98
C LEU A 159 -20.35 14.30 -14.12
N ALA A 160 -21.58 13.98 -13.73
CA ALA A 160 -22.69 14.92 -13.68
C ALA A 160 -23.52 14.68 -12.41
N ARG A 161 -24.14 15.74 -11.88
CA ARG A 161 -25.11 15.62 -10.78
C ARG A 161 -26.34 14.83 -11.20
N VAL A 162 -26.89 14.05 -10.27
CA VAL A 162 -28.28 13.56 -10.36
C VAL A 162 -29.22 14.67 -9.90
N SER A 163 -30.50 14.59 -10.26
CA SER A 163 -31.52 15.54 -9.80
C SER A 163 -31.84 15.36 -8.31
N GLY A 164 -31.69 14.13 -7.81
CA GLY A 164 -31.92 13.76 -6.41
C GLY A 164 -31.58 12.29 -6.17
N LEU A 165 -31.57 11.89 -4.90
CA LEU A 165 -31.45 10.49 -4.49
C LEU A 165 -32.84 9.95 -4.13
N SER A 166 -33.10 8.68 -4.48
CA SER A 166 -34.42 8.07 -4.31
C SER A 166 -34.35 6.57 -4.06
N GLY A 167 -35.39 6.06 -3.39
CA GLY A 167 -35.56 4.64 -3.08
C GLY A 167 -36.65 4.41 -2.04
N VAL A 168 -36.44 3.46 -1.13
CA VAL A 168 -37.39 3.12 -0.06
C VAL A 168 -36.71 2.91 1.28
N LYS A 169 -37.43 3.18 2.38
CA LYS A 169 -37.01 2.95 3.75
C LYS A 169 -37.87 1.86 4.41
N TYR A 170 -37.22 0.98 5.17
CA TYR A 170 -37.84 0.06 6.12
C TYR A 170 -37.35 0.40 7.52
N GLU A 171 -38.26 0.48 8.49
CA GLU A 171 -37.93 0.74 9.89
C GLU A 171 -38.14 -0.51 10.74
N HIS A 172 -37.13 -0.87 11.52
CA HIS A 172 -37.16 -1.98 12.46
C HIS A 172 -36.82 -1.50 13.87
N LYS A 173 -37.45 -2.11 14.87
CA LYS A 173 -37.29 -1.73 16.29
C LYS A 173 -36.66 -2.84 17.15
N THR A 174 -36.49 -4.03 16.57
CA THR A 174 -35.95 -5.23 17.24
C THR A 174 -34.98 -6.00 16.34
N SER A 175 -34.05 -6.70 16.96
CA SER A 175 -33.13 -7.63 16.29
C SER A 175 -33.86 -8.91 15.87
N ARG A 176 -33.22 -9.77 15.05
CA ARG A 176 -33.78 -11.11 14.76
C ARG A 176 -33.85 -12.04 15.99
N ALA A 177 -33.14 -11.70 17.07
CA ALA A 177 -33.20 -12.43 18.34
C ALA A 177 -34.26 -11.83 19.30
N GLY A 178 -35.02 -10.82 18.86
CA GLY A 178 -36.03 -10.14 19.68
C GLY A 178 -35.46 -9.10 20.65
N ASP A 179 -34.15 -8.79 20.62
CA ASP A 179 -33.58 -7.70 21.43
C ASP A 179 -34.08 -6.32 20.94
N PRO A 180 -34.18 -5.28 21.79
CA PRO A 180 -34.39 -3.91 21.34
C PRO A 180 -33.25 -3.46 20.40
N HIS A 181 -33.60 -3.01 19.20
CA HIS A 181 -32.64 -2.54 18.19
C HIS A 181 -33.30 -1.61 17.18
N VAL A 182 -33.23 -0.30 17.41
CA VAL A 182 -33.77 0.72 16.49
C VAL A 182 -32.82 0.91 15.31
N HIS A 183 -33.27 0.53 14.12
CA HIS A 183 -32.50 0.67 12.89
C HIS A 183 -33.40 0.87 11.65
N SER A 184 -32.85 1.51 10.62
CA SER A 184 -33.51 1.69 9.32
C SER A 184 -32.66 1.09 8.20
N HIS A 185 -33.28 0.32 7.31
CA HIS A 185 -32.70 -0.07 6.03
C HIS A 185 -33.19 0.90 4.96
N VAL A 186 -32.30 1.75 4.44
CA VAL A 186 -32.62 2.70 3.37
C VAL A 186 -32.07 2.14 2.07
N LEU A 187 -32.94 1.54 1.28
CA LEU A 187 -32.57 0.99 -0.02
C LEU A 187 -32.46 2.15 -1.02
N LEU A 188 -31.25 2.46 -1.44
CA LEU A 188 -30.92 3.46 -2.45
C LEU A 188 -30.91 2.84 -3.83
N SER A 189 -31.78 3.31 -4.73
CA SER A 189 -31.80 2.84 -6.13
C SER A 189 -30.46 3.15 -6.81
N ASN A 190 -29.87 2.19 -7.51
CA ASN A 190 -28.69 2.47 -8.34
C ASN A 190 -29.07 3.25 -9.62
N ARG A 191 -30.37 3.31 -9.96
CA ARG A 191 -30.91 4.12 -11.04
C ARG A 191 -31.52 5.41 -10.49
N GLN A 192 -30.88 6.54 -10.77
CA GLN A 192 -31.32 7.87 -10.33
C GLN A 192 -31.67 8.77 -11.52
N LEU A 193 -32.59 9.71 -11.33
CA LEU A 193 -32.99 10.69 -12.34
C LEU A 193 -31.89 11.76 -12.49
N CYS A 194 -31.59 12.17 -13.72
CA CYS A 194 -30.65 13.25 -14.02
C CYS A 194 -31.38 14.51 -14.51
N PRO A 195 -30.73 15.70 -14.48
CA PRO A 195 -31.34 16.96 -14.93
C PRO A 195 -31.78 16.97 -16.40
N ASP A 196 -31.21 16.10 -17.26
CA ASP A 196 -31.63 15.92 -18.67
C ASP A 196 -32.84 14.97 -18.83
N GLY A 197 -33.54 14.65 -17.74
CA GLY A 197 -34.73 13.80 -17.73
C GLY A 197 -34.46 12.30 -17.91
N LYS A 198 -33.21 11.88 -18.07
CA LYS A 198 -32.83 10.47 -18.22
C LYS A 198 -32.46 9.86 -16.88
N SER A 199 -32.72 8.56 -16.71
CA SER A 199 -32.20 7.80 -15.57
C SER A 199 -30.83 7.19 -15.90
N ARG A 200 -29.89 7.22 -14.95
CA ARG A 200 -28.52 6.67 -15.08
C ARG A 200 -28.06 5.96 -13.81
N THR A 201 -26.93 5.24 -13.93
CA THR A 201 -26.26 4.55 -12.82
C THR A 201 -25.51 5.52 -11.92
N LEU A 202 -25.71 5.42 -10.61
CA LEU A 202 -25.03 6.22 -9.59
C LEU A 202 -23.51 5.92 -9.57
N ASP A 203 -22.67 6.96 -9.44
CA ASP A 203 -21.23 6.79 -9.17
C ASP A 203 -21.03 6.54 -7.67
N SER A 204 -21.13 5.27 -7.28
CA SER A 204 -21.10 4.86 -5.87
C SER A 204 -19.82 5.23 -5.12
N LYS A 205 -18.72 5.59 -5.81
CA LYS A 205 -17.47 6.02 -5.16
C LYS A 205 -17.69 7.24 -4.27
N SER A 206 -18.45 8.25 -4.73
CA SER A 206 -18.76 9.42 -3.91
C SER A 206 -19.65 9.07 -2.72
N VAL A 207 -20.56 8.09 -2.85
CA VAL A 207 -21.40 7.64 -1.72
C VAL A 207 -20.56 6.98 -0.63
N TYR A 208 -19.59 6.13 -1.01
CA TYR A 208 -18.65 5.55 -0.04
C TYR A 208 -17.69 6.57 0.58
N HIS A 209 -17.32 7.63 -0.16
CA HIS A 209 -16.51 8.73 0.37
C HIS A 209 -17.28 9.51 1.47
N GLU A 210 -18.50 9.93 1.17
CA GLU A 210 -19.33 10.74 2.08
C GLU A 210 -20.00 9.96 3.21
N ALA A 211 -20.00 8.62 3.16
CA ALA A 211 -20.70 7.76 4.10
C ALA A 211 -20.32 8.01 5.58
N ARG A 212 -19.05 8.31 5.85
CA ARG A 212 -18.56 8.51 7.22
C ARG A 212 -19.01 9.86 7.79
N ALA A 213 -18.90 10.93 6.99
CA ALA A 213 -19.44 12.25 7.33
C ALA A 213 -20.96 12.21 7.58
N ALA A 214 -21.72 11.60 6.66
CA ALA A 214 -23.15 11.36 6.83
C ALA A 214 -23.49 10.57 8.11
N GLY A 215 -22.68 9.54 8.41
CA GLY A 215 -22.81 8.74 9.62
C GLY A 215 -22.59 9.52 10.92
N MET A 216 -21.68 10.50 10.93
CA MET A 216 -21.45 11.37 12.10
C MET A 216 -22.54 12.42 12.26
N LEU A 217 -23.04 12.99 11.14
CA LEU A 217 -24.20 13.89 11.16
C LEU A 217 -25.44 13.18 11.73
N TYR A 218 -25.71 11.93 11.31
CA TYR A 218 -26.76 11.09 11.91
C TYR A 218 -26.59 11.00 13.44
N GLN A 219 -25.38 10.67 13.93
CA GLN A 219 -25.17 10.51 15.38
C GLN A 219 -25.32 11.84 16.13
N SER A 220 -24.82 12.94 15.58
CA SER A 220 -24.92 14.27 16.21
C SER A 220 -26.37 14.74 16.31
N VAL A 221 -27.16 14.60 15.25
CA VAL A 221 -28.59 14.94 15.25
C VAL A 221 -29.35 14.03 16.23
N LEU A 222 -29.13 12.72 16.20
CA LEU A 222 -29.76 11.77 17.13
C LEU A 222 -29.48 12.13 18.60
N ARG A 223 -28.21 12.42 18.94
CA ARG A 223 -27.82 12.84 20.30
C ARG A 223 -28.57 14.08 20.73
N SER A 224 -28.60 15.11 19.88
CA SER A 224 -29.29 16.36 20.22
C SER A 224 -30.80 16.17 20.39
N THR A 225 -31.49 15.51 19.46
CA THR A 225 -32.96 15.37 19.54
C THR A 225 -33.39 14.62 20.80
N LEU A 226 -32.69 13.54 21.15
CA LEU A 226 -32.97 12.79 22.38
C LEU A 226 -32.66 13.62 23.64
N SER A 227 -31.56 14.38 23.66
CA SER A 227 -31.21 15.23 24.81
C SER A 227 -32.20 16.39 25.01
N LYS A 228 -32.66 16.99 23.91
CA LYS A 228 -33.68 18.05 23.87
C LYS A 228 -35.04 17.55 24.38
N ASN A 229 -35.42 16.32 24.01
CA ASN A 229 -36.77 15.79 24.26
C ASN A 229 -36.89 14.90 25.51
N LEU A 230 -35.79 14.29 26.00
CA LEU A 230 -35.76 13.37 27.15
C LEU A 230 -34.77 13.77 28.27
N GLY A 231 -34.02 14.86 28.10
CA GLY A 231 -33.01 15.30 29.08
C GLY A 231 -31.83 14.35 29.28
N VAL A 232 -31.63 13.37 28.38
CA VAL A 232 -30.57 12.36 28.51
C VAL A 232 -29.16 12.95 28.37
N GLN A 233 -28.21 12.37 29.08
CA GLN A 233 -26.78 12.65 28.98
C GLN A 233 -26.06 11.49 28.27
N TRP A 234 -24.83 11.73 27.83
CA TRP A 234 -24.05 10.78 27.01
C TRP A 234 -22.72 10.49 27.66
N ALA A 235 -22.25 9.23 27.50
CA ALA A 235 -20.88 8.84 27.77
C ALA A 235 -19.91 9.49 26.76
N GLU A 236 -18.61 9.21 26.91
CA GLU A 236 -17.58 9.73 26.00
C GLU A 236 -17.86 9.34 24.54
N VAL A 237 -17.77 10.33 23.64
CA VAL A 237 -17.96 10.11 22.20
C VAL A 237 -16.72 9.41 21.64
N SER A 238 -16.90 8.18 21.14
CA SER A 238 -15.86 7.38 20.52
C SER A 238 -16.21 7.08 19.06
N ASN A 239 -15.40 7.57 18.12
CA ASN A 239 -15.65 7.47 16.67
C ASN A 239 -17.07 8.00 16.32
N GLY A 240 -17.39 9.19 16.82
CA GLY A 240 -18.70 9.85 16.68
C GLY A 240 -19.92 9.13 17.28
N CYS A 241 -19.73 7.96 17.93
CA CYS A 241 -20.79 7.21 18.61
C CYS A 241 -20.67 7.39 20.13
N ALA A 242 -21.80 7.43 20.85
CA ALA A 242 -21.82 7.41 22.31
C ALA A 242 -23.05 6.62 22.78
N GLU A 243 -22.95 5.99 23.94
CA GLU A 243 -24.09 5.42 24.66
C GLU A 243 -24.64 6.45 25.66
N ILE A 244 -25.92 6.33 26.04
CA ILE A 244 -26.57 7.17 27.04
C ILE A 244 -25.99 6.85 28.41
N ALA A 245 -25.60 7.88 29.16
CA ALA A 245 -25.03 7.76 30.49
C ALA A 245 -26.02 7.08 31.46
N GLY A 246 -25.55 6.06 32.19
CA GLY A 246 -26.36 5.20 33.04
C GLY A 246 -26.84 3.91 32.35
N LEU A 247 -26.76 3.84 31.02
CA LEU A 247 -27.02 2.64 30.20
C LEU A 247 -25.77 2.15 29.45
N ASP A 248 -24.63 2.82 29.65
CA ASP A 248 -23.35 2.63 28.95
C ASP A 248 -22.47 1.50 29.51
N ALA A 249 -22.87 0.88 30.63
CA ALA A 249 -22.14 -0.22 31.25
C ALA A 249 -22.08 -1.45 30.31
N PRO A 250 -20.89 -2.06 30.07
CA PRO A 250 -20.73 -3.20 29.14
C PRO A 250 -21.69 -4.36 29.42
N GLU A 251 -21.91 -4.69 30.70
CA GLU A 251 -22.86 -5.72 31.16
C GLU A 251 -24.30 -5.50 30.63
N VAL A 252 -24.73 -4.24 30.50
CA VAL A 252 -26.06 -3.86 30.01
C VAL A 252 -26.12 -3.94 28.49
N ILE A 253 -25.09 -3.44 27.81
CA ILE A 253 -24.99 -3.48 26.35
C ILE A 253 -24.92 -4.92 25.84
N GLU A 254 -24.14 -5.78 26.51
CA GLU A 254 -24.02 -7.20 26.19
C GLU A 254 -25.32 -7.97 26.49
N ALA A 255 -26.01 -7.69 27.60
CA ALA A 255 -27.27 -8.34 27.95
C ALA A 255 -28.30 -8.27 26.81
N TYR A 256 -28.47 -7.11 26.19
CA TYR A 256 -29.43 -6.88 25.09
C TYR A 256 -28.81 -6.91 23.70
N SER A 257 -27.65 -7.55 23.56
CA SER A 257 -27.02 -7.80 22.26
C SER A 257 -26.99 -9.29 21.95
N THR A 258 -28.07 -10.02 22.29
CA THR A 258 -28.17 -11.48 22.13
C THR A 258 -27.84 -11.92 20.72
N ARG A 259 -28.31 -11.22 19.67
CA ARG A 259 -27.90 -11.57 18.30
C ARG A 259 -26.38 -11.46 18.06
N MET A 260 -25.73 -10.44 18.62
CA MET A 260 -24.26 -10.29 18.52
C MET A 260 -23.53 -11.37 19.33
N ARG A 261 -24.08 -11.72 20.51
CA ARG A 261 -23.66 -12.83 21.34
C ARG A 261 -23.76 -14.15 20.57
N GLU A 262 -24.94 -14.51 20.08
CA GLU A 262 -25.20 -15.70 19.26
C GLU A 262 -24.31 -15.76 18.02
N ILE A 263 -24.02 -14.62 17.37
CA ILE A 263 -23.02 -14.58 16.29
C ILE A 263 -21.65 -14.96 16.87
N ASN A 264 -21.16 -14.30 17.92
CA ASN A 264 -19.86 -14.57 18.55
C ASN A 264 -19.76 -16.00 19.15
N ASP A 265 -20.85 -16.54 19.68
CA ASP A 265 -20.97 -17.87 20.26
C ASP A 265 -20.98 -18.91 19.13
N TRP A 266 -21.76 -18.71 18.07
CA TRP A 266 -21.70 -19.53 16.86
C TRP A 266 -20.32 -19.49 16.22
N LYS A 267 -19.70 -18.30 16.12
CA LYS A 267 -18.33 -18.12 15.66
C LYS A 267 -17.38 -18.95 16.51
N HIS A 268 -17.51 -18.91 17.83
CA HIS A 268 -16.71 -19.67 18.78
C HIS A 268 -16.91 -21.20 18.63
N GLU A 269 -18.15 -21.67 18.63
CA GLU A 269 -18.55 -23.08 18.50
C GLU A 269 -18.18 -23.70 17.14
N ASN A 270 -18.29 -22.94 16.05
CA ASN A 270 -18.07 -23.44 14.68
C ASN A 270 -16.66 -23.13 14.17
N GLY A 271 -15.75 -22.71 15.06
CA GLY A 271 -14.38 -22.38 14.69
C GLY A 271 -14.28 -21.23 13.67
N ALA A 272 -15.27 -20.34 13.58
CA ALA A 272 -15.49 -19.45 12.45
C ALA A 272 -15.51 -17.95 12.86
N ASP A 273 -14.41 -17.19 12.83
CA ASP A 273 -14.39 -15.76 13.22
C ASP A 273 -14.15 -14.72 12.10
N PHE A 274 -14.00 -15.12 10.83
CA PHE A 274 -13.57 -14.26 9.72
C PHE A 274 -14.32 -12.93 9.46
N ALA A 275 -13.66 -12.07 8.67
CA ALA A 275 -14.30 -11.11 7.77
C ALA A 275 -15.21 -11.83 6.78
N GLY A 276 -16.42 -12.07 7.26
CA GLY A 276 -17.40 -12.94 6.63
C GLY A 276 -18.18 -13.68 7.70
N ALA A 277 -17.52 -14.35 8.64
CA ALA A 277 -18.19 -15.08 9.72
C ALA A 277 -19.14 -14.27 10.61
N SER A 278 -18.95 -12.95 10.80
CA SER A 278 -20.00 -12.14 11.44
C SER A 278 -21.29 -12.14 10.62
N ARG A 279 -21.18 -12.15 9.29
CA ARG A 279 -22.29 -12.15 8.32
C ARG A 279 -22.78 -13.57 8.01
N MET A 280 -21.90 -14.57 7.95
CA MET A 280 -22.30 -15.99 7.91
C MET A 280 -22.99 -16.39 9.20
N GLY A 281 -22.47 -15.98 10.36
CA GLY A 281 -23.16 -16.08 11.64
C GLY A 281 -24.52 -15.41 11.55
N GLN A 282 -24.61 -14.16 11.06
CA GLN A 282 -25.90 -13.52 10.79
C GLN A 282 -26.82 -14.30 9.83
N ALA A 283 -26.30 -15.15 8.96
CA ALA A 283 -27.03 -15.97 8.00
C ALA A 283 -27.37 -17.40 8.51
N ILE A 284 -26.57 -17.96 9.43
CA ILE A 284 -26.67 -19.32 9.98
C ILE A 284 -27.35 -19.29 11.36
N THR A 285 -26.96 -18.37 12.24
CA THR A 285 -27.77 -17.94 13.42
C THR A 285 -28.97 -17.10 13.03
N ARG A 286 -29.29 -17.04 11.72
CA ARG A 286 -30.54 -16.50 11.21
C ARG A 286 -31.69 -17.42 11.58
N ARG A 287 -32.15 -17.29 12.82
CA ARG A 287 -33.56 -17.54 13.10
C ARG A 287 -34.38 -16.74 12.08
N VAL A 288 -35.42 -17.37 11.53
CA VAL A 288 -36.53 -16.62 10.93
C VAL A 288 -36.92 -15.58 11.97
N LYS A 289 -37.04 -14.30 11.58
CA LYS A 289 -37.46 -13.30 12.56
C LYS A 289 -38.84 -13.75 13.02
N ASP A 290 -38.98 -14.03 14.31
CA ASP A 290 -40.26 -14.32 14.92
C ASP A 290 -41.07 -13.03 14.91
N THR A 291 -41.93 -12.91 13.89
CA THR A 291 -42.88 -11.81 13.69
C THR A 291 -44.15 -11.99 14.51
N ASP A 292 -44.33 -13.16 15.12
CA ASP A 292 -45.59 -13.60 15.69
C ASP A 292 -45.59 -13.46 17.22
N THR A 293 -44.41 -13.39 17.86
CA THR A 293 -44.25 -13.00 19.28
C THR A 293 -44.81 -11.58 19.51
N PRO A 294 -45.81 -11.38 20.38
CA PRO A 294 -46.35 -10.07 20.70
C PRO A 294 -45.35 -9.17 21.45
N MET A 295 -45.50 -7.84 21.28
CA MET A 295 -44.63 -6.85 21.92
C MET A 295 -44.63 -6.94 23.46
N GLU A 296 -45.76 -7.33 24.05
CA GLU A 296 -45.90 -7.57 25.50
C GLU A 296 -45.01 -8.73 25.99
N GLU A 297 -44.89 -9.80 25.19
CA GLU A 297 -44.08 -10.96 25.54
C GLU A 297 -42.59 -10.64 25.41
N LEU A 298 -42.17 -9.92 24.36
CA LEU A 298 -40.80 -9.42 24.25
C LEU A 298 -40.45 -8.50 25.43
N HIS A 299 -41.33 -7.58 25.81
CA HIS A 299 -41.11 -6.71 26.97
C HIS A 299 -40.97 -7.52 28.28
N ALA A 300 -41.79 -8.56 28.47
CA ALA A 300 -41.64 -9.49 29.60
C ALA A 300 -40.29 -10.24 29.57
N ARG A 301 -39.84 -10.71 28.41
CA ARG A 301 -38.50 -11.33 28.22
C ARG A 301 -37.38 -10.33 28.55
N TRP A 302 -37.51 -9.06 28.18
CA TRP A 302 -36.49 -8.03 28.46
C TRP A 302 -36.43 -7.66 29.95
N MET A 303 -37.59 -7.54 30.62
CA MET A 303 -37.70 -7.31 32.06
C MET A 303 -37.16 -8.49 32.89
N ALA A 304 -37.28 -9.72 32.39
CA ALA A 304 -36.78 -10.93 33.05
C ALA A 304 -35.25 -11.08 33.03
N HIS A 305 -34.52 -10.27 32.26
CA HIS A 305 -33.06 -10.29 32.28
C HIS A 305 -32.53 -9.78 33.63
N SER A 306 -31.38 -10.28 34.08
CA SER A 306 -30.74 -9.90 35.36
C SER A 306 -30.53 -8.39 35.56
N VAL A 307 -30.37 -7.64 34.46
CA VAL A 307 -30.22 -6.18 34.45
C VAL A 307 -31.52 -5.43 34.09
N GLY A 308 -32.62 -6.14 33.84
CA GLY A 308 -33.87 -5.58 33.30
C GLY A 308 -34.51 -4.52 34.20
N MET A 309 -34.59 -4.78 35.51
CA MET A 309 -35.11 -3.77 36.45
C MET A 309 -34.22 -2.52 36.50
N LYS A 310 -32.88 -2.69 36.52
CA LYS A 310 -31.90 -1.59 36.51
C LYS A 310 -32.03 -0.72 35.25
N VAL A 311 -32.27 -1.33 34.08
CA VAL A 311 -32.54 -0.61 32.84
C VAL A 311 -33.90 0.09 32.89
N TYR A 312 -34.95 -0.59 33.36
CA TYR A 312 -36.29 -0.01 33.51
C TYR A 312 -36.29 1.23 34.41
N ASP A 313 -35.72 1.13 35.62
CA ASP A 313 -35.63 2.25 36.58
C ASP A 313 -34.86 3.44 35.99
N THR A 314 -33.76 3.15 35.26
CA THR A 314 -32.96 4.18 34.58
C THR A 314 -33.76 4.87 33.47
N VAL A 315 -34.45 4.11 32.61
CA VAL A 315 -35.28 4.66 31.53
C VAL A 315 -36.47 5.44 32.10
N ALA A 316 -37.14 4.94 33.15
CA ALA A 316 -38.23 5.62 33.83
C ALA A 316 -37.79 6.96 34.46
N SER A 317 -36.53 7.07 34.93
CA SER A 317 -35.99 8.34 35.43
C SER A 317 -35.95 9.44 34.34
N PHE A 318 -35.72 9.07 33.08
CA PHE A 318 -35.73 10.03 31.96
C PHE A 318 -37.12 10.62 31.69
N ALA A 319 -38.20 9.95 32.10
CA ALA A 319 -39.57 10.49 31.98
C ALA A 319 -39.84 11.60 33.02
N GLN A 320 -39.11 11.59 34.12
CA GLN A 320 -39.24 12.54 35.22
C GLN A 320 -38.33 13.78 35.01
N ASN A 321 -37.32 13.65 34.14
CA ASN A 321 -36.47 14.75 33.68
C ASN A 321 -37.27 15.69 32.76
N THR A 322 -38.07 16.58 33.34
CA THR A 322 -38.64 17.71 32.59
C THR A 322 -37.52 18.52 31.94
N ALA A 323 -37.69 18.90 30.67
CA ALA A 323 -36.68 19.59 29.85
C ALA A 323 -36.35 21.04 30.28
N SER A 324 -36.48 21.38 31.57
CA SER A 324 -36.30 22.73 32.13
C SER A 324 -34.94 23.00 32.76
N GLU A 325 -34.21 22.01 33.29
CA GLU A 325 -32.91 22.28 33.95
C GLU A 325 -31.73 22.44 32.97
N SER A 326 -31.83 21.88 31.76
CA SER A 326 -30.77 21.98 30.74
C SER A 326 -30.73 23.34 30.01
N ALA A 327 -31.72 24.22 30.21
CA ALA A 327 -32.00 25.36 29.35
C ALA A 327 -31.01 26.55 29.43
N HIS A 328 -30.05 26.52 30.36
CA HIS A 328 -29.15 27.65 30.63
C HIS A 328 -27.66 27.29 30.71
N ARG A 329 -27.24 26.15 30.17
CA ARG A 329 -25.80 25.91 29.93
C ARG A 329 -25.40 26.58 28.61
N GLU A 330 -24.45 27.50 28.67
CA GLU A 330 -23.90 28.16 27.48
C GLU A 330 -23.20 27.10 26.61
N VAL A 331 -23.75 26.82 25.44
CA VAL A 331 -23.24 25.80 24.52
C VAL A 331 -22.23 26.43 23.57
N THR A 332 -20.94 26.26 23.86
CA THR A 332 -19.87 26.73 22.99
C THR A 332 -19.70 25.79 21.79
N LEU A 333 -19.97 26.27 20.58
CA LEU A 333 -19.60 25.56 19.35
C LEU A 333 -18.07 25.41 19.26
N PRO A 334 -17.53 24.30 18.71
CA PRO A 334 -16.12 24.18 18.43
C PRO A 334 -15.68 25.26 17.44
N SER A 335 -14.54 25.90 17.72
CA SER A 335 -13.98 26.89 16.80
C SER A 335 -13.41 26.24 15.54
N PRO A 336 -13.34 26.96 14.41
CA PRO A 336 -12.62 26.53 13.20
C PRO A 336 -11.23 25.95 13.49
N ALA A 337 -10.46 26.61 14.35
CA ALA A 337 -9.13 26.16 14.78
C ALA A 337 -9.16 24.85 15.59
N ALA A 338 -10.16 24.65 16.46
CA ALA A 338 -10.29 23.41 17.23
C ALA A 338 -10.60 22.20 16.32
N VAL A 339 -11.47 22.40 15.32
CA VAL A 339 -11.77 21.39 14.28
C VAL A 339 -10.51 21.07 13.48
N ILE A 340 -9.81 22.08 12.94
CA ILE A 340 -8.59 21.89 12.16
C ILE A 340 -7.53 21.13 12.97
N ASN A 341 -7.26 21.54 14.21
CA ASN A 341 -6.31 20.86 15.09
C ASN A 341 -6.65 19.38 15.31
N ALA A 342 -7.93 19.05 15.47
CA ALA A 342 -8.40 17.67 15.66
C ALA A 342 -8.43 16.84 14.35
N VAL A 343 -8.37 17.47 13.17
CA VAL A 343 -8.14 16.78 11.89
C VAL A 343 -6.66 16.53 11.65
N ILE A 344 -5.81 17.54 11.86
CA ILE A 344 -4.36 17.44 11.63
C ILE A 344 -3.62 16.65 12.71
N GLU A 345 -4.26 16.27 13.82
CA GLU A 345 -3.68 15.31 14.76
C GLU A 345 -3.34 13.96 14.06
N GLN A 346 -4.16 13.54 13.10
CA GLN A 346 -4.07 12.20 12.49
C GLN A 346 -3.84 12.22 10.96
N ARG A 347 -3.96 13.37 10.28
CA ARG A 347 -3.89 13.46 8.82
C ARG A 347 -3.08 14.65 8.35
N SER A 348 -2.08 14.43 7.49
CA SER A 348 -1.28 15.50 6.88
C SER A 348 -2.05 16.16 5.74
N THR A 349 -2.91 15.41 5.06
CA THR A 349 -3.84 15.96 4.06
C THR A 349 -5.25 15.41 4.26
N PHE A 350 -6.27 16.23 4.04
CA PHE A 350 -7.67 15.92 4.37
C PHE A 350 -8.63 16.45 3.31
N THR A 351 -9.89 16.01 3.36
CA THR A 351 -10.99 16.41 2.47
C THR A 351 -12.01 17.27 3.21
N ARG A 352 -12.93 17.90 2.46
CA ARG A 352 -14.11 18.56 3.06
C ARG A 352 -14.95 17.59 3.90
N ALA A 353 -15.11 16.34 3.45
CA ALA A 353 -15.82 15.30 4.19
C ALA A 353 -15.16 14.97 5.54
N ASP A 354 -13.83 15.04 5.63
CA ASP A 354 -13.11 14.83 6.90
C ASP A 354 -13.31 16.01 7.87
N LEU A 355 -13.41 17.25 7.35
CA LEU A 355 -13.81 18.41 8.15
C LEU A 355 -15.25 18.26 8.67
N VAL A 356 -16.20 17.85 7.82
CA VAL A 356 -17.60 17.58 8.22
C VAL A 356 -17.66 16.47 9.27
N GLU A 357 -16.94 15.36 9.05
CA GLU A 357 -16.84 14.25 10.00
C GLU A 357 -16.39 14.76 11.38
N LYS A 358 -15.27 15.48 11.43
CA LYS A 358 -14.68 15.93 12.70
C LYS A 358 -15.53 17.01 13.37
N THR A 359 -16.12 17.92 12.60
CA THR A 359 -17.02 18.96 13.12
C THR A 359 -18.28 18.35 13.73
N ALA A 360 -18.87 17.33 13.08
CA ALA A 360 -20.03 16.59 13.60
C ALA A 360 -19.70 15.67 14.78
N GLU A 361 -18.46 15.15 14.85
CA GLU A 361 -17.97 14.43 16.04
C GLU A 361 -17.79 15.36 17.25
N LEU A 362 -17.24 16.56 17.03
CA LEU A 362 -17.01 17.60 18.05
C LEU A 362 -18.27 18.43 18.41
N MET A 363 -19.41 18.19 17.75
CA MET A 363 -20.64 18.95 18.05
C MET A 363 -21.13 18.68 19.49
N PRO A 364 -21.27 19.74 20.32
CA PRO A 364 -21.77 19.59 21.68
C PRO A 364 -23.27 19.29 21.67
N VAL A 365 -23.71 18.58 22.71
CA VAL A 365 -25.13 18.40 23.01
C VAL A 365 -25.71 19.73 23.52
N GLY A 366 -26.90 20.10 23.04
CA GLY A 366 -27.61 21.33 23.41
C GLY A 366 -27.86 22.30 22.24
N ILE A 367 -27.17 22.12 21.10
CA ILE A 367 -27.53 22.79 19.84
C ILE A 367 -28.85 22.21 19.31
N ALA A 368 -29.77 23.05 18.83
CA ALA A 368 -31.04 22.58 18.25
C ALA A 368 -30.80 21.58 17.10
N PRO A 369 -31.46 20.40 17.07
CA PRO A 369 -31.19 19.35 16.08
C PRO A 369 -31.27 19.83 14.63
N GLU A 370 -32.23 20.73 14.37
CA GLU A 370 -32.51 21.31 13.07
C GLU A 370 -31.38 22.23 12.57
N ALA A 371 -30.57 22.78 13.50
CA ALA A 371 -29.47 23.68 13.22
C ALA A 371 -28.11 22.97 13.07
N ILE A 372 -27.98 21.70 13.51
CA ILE A 372 -26.69 20.99 13.55
C ILE A 372 -26.02 20.91 12.17
N VAL A 373 -26.75 20.51 11.13
CA VAL A 373 -26.19 20.42 9.77
C VAL A 373 -25.75 21.81 9.30
N GLY A 374 -26.56 22.84 9.53
CA GLY A 374 -26.21 24.22 9.16
C GLY A 374 -24.98 24.75 9.89
N HIS A 375 -24.82 24.45 11.19
CA HIS A 375 -23.62 24.82 11.95
C HIS A 375 -22.38 24.06 11.49
N VAL A 376 -22.50 22.76 11.19
CA VAL A 376 -21.39 21.96 10.65
C VAL A 376 -20.94 22.51 9.30
N GLU A 377 -21.85 22.73 8.36
CA GLU A 377 -21.52 23.30 7.05
C GLU A 377 -20.93 24.71 7.19
N ALA A 378 -21.49 25.58 8.05
CA ALA A 378 -20.98 26.93 8.27
C ALA A 378 -19.56 26.97 8.89
N ILE A 379 -19.24 26.06 9.83
CA ILE A 379 -17.89 25.95 10.40
C ILE A 379 -16.91 25.44 9.34
N VAL A 380 -17.30 24.46 8.53
CA VAL A 380 -16.46 23.93 7.44
C VAL A 380 -16.21 24.99 6.37
N ASP A 381 -17.22 25.77 6.00
CA ASP A 381 -17.09 26.86 5.03
C ASP A 381 -16.27 28.02 5.62
N GLN A 382 -16.40 28.33 6.92
CA GLN A 382 -15.55 29.30 7.62
C GLN A 382 -14.08 28.87 7.64
N ILE A 383 -13.79 27.59 7.92
CA ILE A 383 -12.43 27.02 7.87
C ILE A 383 -11.76 27.24 6.49
N ILE A 384 -12.53 27.10 5.42
CA ILE A 384 -12.04 27.28 4.05
C ILE A 384 -11.92 28.77 3.71
N ALA A 385 -12.90 29.59 4.08
CA ALA A 385 -12.94 31.03 3.78
C ALA A 385 -11.93 31.87 4.59
N GLU A 386 -11.59 31.44 5.81
CA GLU A 386 -10.53 32.04 6.65
C GLU A 386 -9.13 31.48 6.32
N GLU A 387 -9.00 30.69 5.25
CA GLU A 387 -7.75 30.07 4.79
C GLU A 387 -7.03 29.21 5.85
N LEU A 388 -7.76 28.65 6.82
CA LEU A 388 -7.22 27.67 7.78
C LEU A 388 -6.98 26.29 7.11
N ALA A 389 -7.64 26.04 5.99
CA ALA A 389 -7.46 24.88 5.13
C ALA A 389 -6.87 25.29 3.76
N TRP A 390 -5.55 25.16 3.59
CA TRP A 390 -4.85 25.45 2.34
C TRP A 390 -5.06 24.34 1.32
N SER A 391 -5.48 24.69 0.10
CA SER A 391 -5.60 23.74 -1.01
C SER A 391 -4.22 23.19 -1.39
N VAL A 392 -4.07 21.86 -1.38
CA VAL A 392 -2.82 21.17 -1.74
C VAL A 392 -2.76 20.87 -3.24
N ASN A 393 -3.84 20.34 -3.78
CA ASN A 393 -4.14 20.42 -5.20
C ASN A 393 -5.31 21.40 -5.38
N PRO A 394 -5.43 22.10 -6.51
CA PRO A 394 -6.54 23.00 -6.74
C PRO A 394 -7.87 22.27 -6.69
N ASP A 395 -8.95 22.97 -6.35
CA ASP A 395 -10.25 22.57 -6.85
C ASP A 395 -10.19 22.67 -8.37
N MET A 396 -9.96 21.53 -9.02
CA MET A 396 -10.19 21.37 -10.44
C MET A 396 -11.70 21.36 -10.64
N ALA A 397 -12.31 22.55 -10.48
CA ALA A 397 -13.70 22.83 -10.75
C ALA A 397 -14.09 22.15 -12.06
N ARG A 398 -15.32 21.62 -12.18
CA ARG A 398 -15.67 20.68 -13.25
C ARG A 398 -15.56 21.24 -14.68
N SER A 399 -15.31 22.54 -14.83
CA SER A 399 -14.83 23.19 -16.05
C SER A 399 -13.44 22.70 -16.50
N HIS A 400 -12.52 22.47 -15.56
CA HIS A 400 -11.12 22.08 -15.80
C HIS A 400 -10.88 20.57 -15.67
N SER A 401 -11.60 19.88 -14.78
CA SER A 401 -11.60 18.41 -14.72
C SER A 401 -13.01 17.85 -14.67
N ARG A 402 -13.50 17.42 -15.84
CA ARG A 402 -14.84 16.85 -15.99
C ARG A 402 -15.00 15.47 -15.31
N THR A 403 -13.92 14.92 -14.76
CA THR A 403 -13.86 13.62 -14.08
C THR A 403 -13.58 13.72 -12.56
N ALA A 404 -13.44 14.93 -12.02
CA ALA A 404 -13.25 15.18 -10.59
C ALA A 404 -14.48 14.77 -9.75
N ARG A 405 -14.22 14.10 -8.62
CA ARG A 405 -15.20 13.63 -7.62
C ARG A 405 -15.11 14.45 -6.34
N GLU A 406 -16.07 14.27 -5.43
CA GLU A 406 -15.77 14.55 -4.01
C GLU A 406 -14.55 13.75 -3.57
N GLY A 407 -13.73 14.38 -2.75
CA GLY A 407 -12.43 13.83 -2.40
C GLY A 407 -11.44 13.76 -3.57
N SER A 408 -11.61 14.56 -4.63
CA SER A 408 -10.51 14.88 -5.55
C SER A 408 -9.65 16.03 -5.02
N GLN A 409 -10.24 17.08 -4.43
CA GLN A 409 -9.50 18.12 -3.73
C GLN A 409 -8.97 17.61 -2.38
N ARG A 410 -7.81 18.10 -1.98
CA ARG A 410 -7.17 17.89 -0.69
C ARG A 410 -6.70 19.21 -0.11
N PHE A 411 -6.79 19.30 1.20
CA PHE A 411 -6.38 20.44 2.01
C PHE A 411 -5.31 20.02 3.02
N THR A 412 -4.58 21.01 3.52
CA THR A 412 -3.65 20.94 4.66
C THR A 412 -3.87 22.16 5.56
N ALA A 413 -3.31 22.16 6.77
CA ALA A 413 -3.15 23.39 7.56
C ALA A 413 -1.73 23.93 7.43
N GLU A 414 -1.54 25.23 7.68
CA GLU A 414 -0.23 25.90 7.73
C GLU A 414 0.76 25.18 8.66
N ALA A 415 0.35 24.88 9.90
CA ALA A 415 1.19 24.19 10.89
C ALA A 415 1.73 22.82 10.42
N VAL A 416 1.01 22.10 9.55
CA VAL A 416 1.49 20.84 8.94
C VAL A 416 2.55 21.13 7.88
N VAL A 417 2.35 22.18 7.08
CA VAL A 417 3.31 22.61 6.05
C VAL A 417 4.59 23.12 6.71
N GLU A 418 4.49 23.90 7.77
CA GLU A 418 5.60 24.38 8.61
C GLU A 418 6.37 23.21 9.24
N GLU A 419 5.71 22.26 9.92
CA GLU A 419 6.39 21.12 10.55
C GLU A 419 7.19 20.27 9.54
N VAL A 420 6.63 20.01 8.36
CA VAL A 420 7.34 19.30 7.29
C VAL A 420 8.47 20.15 6.70
N ASN A 421 8.25 21.46 6.52
CA ASN A 421 9.25 22.41 6.03
C ASN A 421 10.45 22.51 6.97
N ASP A 422 10.24 22.70 8.27
CA ASP A 422 11.25 22.72 9.32
C ASP A 422 12.04 21.42 9.34
N GLY A 423 11.35 20.27 9.25
CA GLY A 423 12.00 18.98 9.16
C GLY A 423 12.87 18.83 7.91
N ILE A 424 12.45 19.33 6.74
CA ILE A 424 13.27 19.37 5.51
C ILE A 424 14.50 20.26 5.72
N ASP A 425 14.36 21.44 6.33
CA ASP A 425 15.46 22.38 6.53
C ASP A 425 16.48 21.86 7.56
N LEU A 426 16.00 21.28 8.67
CA LEU A 426 16.84 20.62 9.66
C LEU A 426 17.58 19.41 9.07
N ALA A 427 16.90 18.58 8.27
CA ALA A 427 17.49 17.42 7.62
C ALA A 427 18.56 17.81 6.60
N THR A 428 18.28 18.84 5.79
CA THR A 428 19.12 19.28 4.67
C THR A 428 20.14 20.36 5.04
N ALA A 429 20.20 20.74 6.33
CA ALA A 429 21.27 21.57 6.87
C ALA A 429 22.64 20.88 6.68
N ARG A 430 23.61 21.61 6.15
CA ARG A 430 24.99 21.12 6.00
C ARG A 430 25.77 21.31 7.30
N VAL A 431 26.10 20.19 7.94
CA VAL A 431 26.82 20.12 9.22
C VAL A 431 28.26 19.61 9.06
N ASN A 432 28.58 19.03 7.89
CA ASN A 432 29.90 18.45 7.58
C ASN A 432 30.39 17.43 8.63
N ARG A 433 29.47 16.64 9.19
CA ARG A 433 29.73 15.60 10.23
C ARG A 433 30.00 14.19 9.66
N GLY A 434 30.05 14.04 8.34
CA GLY A 434 30.49 12.80 7.68
C GLY A 434 31.94 12.43 8.01
N VAL A 435 32.26 11.15 7.87
CA VAL A 435 33.57 10.57 8.22
C VAL A 435 34.15 9.76 7.06
N ASP A 436 35.39 9.29 7.17
CA ASP A 436 35.96 8.44 6.13
C ASP A 436 35.18 7.12 5.99
N ALA A 437 34.80 6.81 4.76
CA ALA A 437 34.07 5.61 4.40
C ALA A 437 34.91 4.63 3.57
N SER A 438 36.22 4.87 3.40
CA SER A 438 37.10 4.04 2.55
C SER A 438 37.18 2.58 3.02
N SER A 439 36.96 2.35 4.32
CA SER A 439 36.99 1.02 4.94
C SER A 439 35.75 0.16 4.63
N ILE A 440 34.65 0.74 4.12
CA ILE A 440 33.49 -0.02 3.63
C ILE A 440 33.87 -0.65 2.29
N ARG A 441 33.87 -1.98 2.20
CA ARG A 441 34.20 -2.75 0.99
C ARG A 441 33.08 -3.77 0.71
N PRO A 442 32.83 -4.15 -0.56
CA PRO A 442 31.90 -5.24 -0.86
C PRO A 442 32.38 -6.53 -0.21
N ILE A 443 31.44 -7.34 0.28
CA ILE A 443 31.68 -8.64 0.90
C ILE A 443 30.77 -9.63 0.16
N LYS A 444 31.37 -10.67 -0.42
CA LYS A 444 30.62 -11.68 -1.20
C LYS A 444 29.44 -12.22 -0.37
N ASP A 445 28.28 -12.34 -1.01
CA ASP A 445 27.04 -12.89 -0.45
C ASP A 445 26.51 -12.17 0.82
N THR A 446 27.10 -11.02 1.21
CA THR A 446 26.80 -10.31 2.47
C THR A 446 26.54 -8.82 2.28
N LEU A 447 27.36 -8.15 1.47
CA LEU A 447 27.27 -6.71 1.17
C LEU A 447 27.70 -6.47 -0.27
N SER A 448 26.77 -6.14 -1.14
CA SER A 448 27.06 -5.99 -2.57
C SER A 448 27.82 -4.71 -2.92
N VAL A 449 28.23 -4.59 -4.19
CA VAL A 449 28.96 -3.42 -4.70
C VAL A 449 28.12 -2.14 -4.56
N ASP A 450 26.82 -2.22 -4.83
CA ASP A 450 25.93 -1.07 -4.77
C ASP A 450 25.48 -0.77 -3.34
N GLN A 451 25.25 -1.77 -2.49
CA GLN A 451 25.06 -1.55 -1.04
C GLN A 451 26.28 -0.89 -0.40
N ALA A 452 27.50 -1.37 -0.70
CA ALA A 452 28.73 -0.75 -0.23
C ALA A 452 28.91 0.68 -0.76
N ARG A 453 28.53 0.96 -2.02
CA ARG A 453 28.54 2.32 -2.59
C ARG A 453 27.54 3.23 -1.88
N ALA A 454 26.32 2.75 -1.63
CA ALA A 454 25.27 3.47 -0.92
C ALA A 454 25.72 3.84 0.50
N MET A 455 26.25 2.88 1.27
CA MET A 455 26.74 3.14 2.62
C MET A 455 27.94 4.08 2.67
N ARG A 456 28.80 4.10 1.64
CA ARG A 456 29.85 5.14 1.55
C ARG A 456 29.29 6.55 1.38
N ALA A 457 28.28 6.72 0.52
CA ALA A 457 27.63 8.01 0.32
C ALA A 457 26.98 8.50 1.62
N VAL A 458 26.29 7.60 2.33
CA VAL A 458 25.72 7.87 3.66
C VAL A 458 26.83 8.24 4.63
N VAL A 459 27.80 7.37 4.94
CA VAL A 459 28.82 7.64 5.97
C VAL A 459 29.61 8.94 5.71
N ALA A 460 29.93 9.26 4.46
CA ALA A 460 30.66 10.47 4.09
C ALA A 460 29.80 11.75 3.97
N SER A 461 28.47 11.66 4.08
CA SER A 461 27.57 12.81 3.81
C SER A 461 27.82 14.03 4.69
N HIS A 462 27.59 15.21 4.08
CA HIS A 462 27.73 16.53 4.70
C HIS A 462 26.43 17.03 5.36
N TYR A 463 25.30 16.38 5.13
CA TYR A 463 23.98 16.79 5.65
C TYR A 463 23.71 16.26 7.07
N ARG A 464 22.81 16.91 7.81
CA ARG A 464 22.43 16.47 9.17
C ARG A 464 21.69 15.14 9.13
N ALA A 465 20.81 14.96 8.14
CA ALA A 465 20.14 13.70 7.88
C ALA A 465 20.64 13.05 6.58
N SER A 466 20.56 11.72 6.52
CA SER A 466 20.54 10.96 5.26
C SER A 466 19.38 9.98 5.29
N VAL A 467 18.92 9.55 4.11
CA VAL A 467 17.87 8.52 3.98
C VAL A 467 18.41 7.30 3.24
N VAL A 468 18.13 6.13 3.80
CA VAL A 468 18.38 4.82 3.21
C VAL A 468 17.03 4.16 2.93
N VAL A 469 16.57 4.28 1.70
CA VAL A 469 15.40 3.55 1.20
C VAL A 469 15.81 2.09 1.03
N ALA A 470 15.16 1.19 1.75
CA ALA A 470 15.54 -0.21 1.80
C ALA A 470 14.31 -1.13 1.76
N PRO A 471 13.95 -1.65 0.56
CA PRO A 471 12.89 -2.63 0.36
C PRO A 471 12.96 -3.84 1.28
N ALA A 472 11.83 -4.56 1.38
CA ALA A 472 11.77 -5.78 2.18
C ALA A 472 12.80 -6.82 1.71
N GLY A 473 13.73 -7.20 2.59
CA GLY A 473 14.79 -8.16 2.27
C GLY A 473 16.04 -7.59 1.57
N ALA A 474 16.18 -6.26 1.46
CA ALA A 474 17.29 -5.61 0.74
C ALA A 474 18.63 -5.50 1.50
N GLY A 475 18.91 -6.41 2.44
CA GLY A 475 20.20 -6.44 3.16
C GLY A 475 20.49 -5.24 4.09
N LYS A 476 19.45 -4.62 4.67
CA LYS A 476 19.55 -3.50 5.64
C LYS A 476 20.64 -3.72 6.69
N THR A 477 20.57 -4.86 7.40
CA THR A 477 21.42 -5.18 8.55
C THR A 477 22.91 -5.18 8.19
N SER A 478 23.30 -5.90 7.14
CA SER A 478 24.68 -5.95 6.66
C SER A 478 25.20 -4.57 6.24
N SER A 479 24.34 -3.79 5.58
CA SER A 479 24.66 -2.43 5.13
C SER A 479 24.90 -1.49 6.31
N LEU A 480 24.01 -1.49 7.30
CA LEU A 480 24.14 -0.66 8.49
C LEU A 480 25.30 -1.09 9.39
N LYS A 481 25.60 -2.39 9.51
CA LYS A 481 26.76 -2.88 10.25
C LYS A 481 28.07 -2.36 9.67
N ALA A 482 28.21 -2.36 8.34
CA ALA A 482 29.37 -1.77 7.67
C ALA A 482 29.46 -0.24 7.88
N ALA A 483 28.32 0.47 7.87
CA ALA A 483 28.28 1.90 8.17
C ALA A 483 28.68 2.20 9.63
N ARG A 484 28.15 1.45 10.60
CA ARG A 484 28.51 1.54 12.01
C ARG A 484 30.00 1.37 12.25
N GLN A 485 30.62 0.33 11.67
CA GLN A 485 32.07 0.10 11.83
C GLN A 485 32.91 1.28 11.31
N ALA A 486 32.47 1.98 10.27
CA ALA A 486 33.15 3.18 9.77
C ALA A 486 32.96 4.40 10.71
N TRP A 487 31.75 4.59 11.26
CA TRP A 487 31.47 5.60 12.28
C TRP A 487 32.27 5.36 13.58
N GLU A 488 32.28 4.13 14.07
CA GLU A 488 32.97 3.72 15.30
C GLU A 488 34.50 3.92 15.20
N ARG A 489 35.11 3.56 14.06
CA ARG A 489 36.53 3.87 13.76
C ARG A 489 36.85 5.37 13.73
N ALA A 490 35.86 6.21 13.47
CA ALA A 490 35.98 7.67 13.50
C ALA A 490 35.61 8.27 14.88
N GLY A 491 35.50 7.44 15.92
CA GLY A 491 35.17 7.88 17.29
C GLY A 491 33.73 8.34 17.46
N LYS A 492 32.78 7.79 16.68
CA LYS A 492 31.36 8.10 16.79
C LYS A 492 30.58 7.01 17.52
N THR A 493 29.68 7.44 18.41
CA THR A 493 28.73 6.56 19.09
C THR A 493 27.45 6.44 18.26
N VAL A 494 27.14 5.22 17.81
CA VAL A 494 25.92 4.94 17.03
C VAL A 494 24.78 4.51 17.95
N VAL A 495 23.70 5.29 17.98
CA VAL A 495 22.48 5.05 18.78
C VAL A 495 21.34 4.65 17.85
N GLY A 496 20.73 3.49 18.09
CA GLY A 496 19.59 2.98 17.33
C GLY A 496 18.25 3.44 17.90
N LEU A 497 17.32 3.82 17.03
CA LEU A 497 15.93 4.06 17.35
C LEU A 497 15.02 3.30 16.39
N ALA A 498 13.89 2.81 16.89
CA ALA A 498 12.89 2.16 16.06
C ALA A 498 11.46 2.41 16.58
N PRO A 499 10.42 2.31 15.74
CA PRO A 499 9.02 2.38 16.18
C PRO A 499 8.63 1.18 17.05
N THR A 500 9.15 -0.02 16.74
CA THR A 500 8.86 -1.25 17.49
C THR A 500 10.06 -1.70 18.31
N GLY A 501 9.81 -2.33 19.47
CA GLY A 501 10.89 -2.83 20.32
C GLY A 501 11.66 -3.99 19.68
N LYS A 502 10.98 -4.83 18.87
CA LYS A 502 11.63 -5.91 18.12
C LYS A 502 12.71 -5.38 17.17
N ALA A 503 12.40 -4.31 16.42
CA ALA A 503 13.38 -3.68 15.53
C ALA A 503 14.54 -3.06 16.33
N ALA A 504 14.27 -2.42 17.47
CA ALA A 504 15.32 -1.90 18.36
C ALA A 504 16.27 -3.02 18.86
N ASP A 505 15.74 -4.17 19.29
CA ASP A 505 16.57 -5.29 19.76
C ASP A 505 17.46 -5.83 18.64
N VAL A 506 16.92 -5.99 17.43
CA VAL A 506 17.67 -6.42 16.24
C VAL A 506 18.84 -5.47 15.97
N MET A 507 18.70 -4.15 16.17
CA MET A 507 19.81 -3.22 15.97
C MET A 507 21.01 -3.47 16.89
N VAL A 508 20.80 -3.90 18.14
CA VAL A 508 21.90 -4.22 19.07
C VAL A 508 22.38 -5.65 18.83
N ARG A 509 21.47 -6.62 18.71
CA ARG A 509 21.78 -8.04 18.51
C ARG A 509 22.62 -8.29 17.26
N GLU A 510 22.30 -7.61 16.15
CA GLU A 510 23.02 -7.74 14.88
C GLU A 510 24.26 -6.83 14.79
N ASP A 511 24.63 -6.14 15.87
CA ASP A 511 25.79 -5.25 15.98
C ASP A 511 25.67 -4.01 15.06
N VAL A 512 24.45 -3.56 14.77
CA VAL A 512 24.12 -2.37 13.95
C VAL A 512 24.21 -1.06 14.74
N ALA A 513 23.95 -1.07 16.05
CA ALA A 513 24.09 0.08 16.94
C ALA A 513 24.68 -0.34 18.31
N HIS A 514 25.33 0.60 19.01
CA HIS A 514 25.94 0.35 20.32
C HIS A 514 24.88 0.25 21.42
N THR A 515 23.82 1.06 21.30
CA THR A 515 22.64 1.07 22.16
C THR A 515 21.40 1.27 21.29
N SER A 516 20.24 0.80 21.73
CA SER A 516 18.98 1.10 21.05
C SER A 516 17.81 1.32 22.01
N ALA A 517 16.78 2.00 21.52
CA ALA A 517 15.50 2.18 22.21
C ALA A 517 14.35 2.28 21.21
N THR A 518 13.11 2.15 21.70
CA THR A 518 11.97 2.62 20.90
C THR A 518 11.90 4.14 20.93
N ILE A 519 11.43 4.75 19.84
CA ILE A 519 11.24 6.21 19.76
C ILE A 519 10.31 6.68 20.89
N ALA A 520 9.21 5.96 21.11
CA ALA A 520 8.31 6.20 22.24
C ALA A 520 9.07 6.23 23.58
N LYS A 521 9.95 5.24 23.87
CA LYS A 521 10.74 5.21 25.12
C LYS A 521 11.70 6.40 25.23
N ALA A 522 12.32 6.83 24.12
CA ALA A 522 13.21 8.00 24.11
C ALA A 522 12.45 9.32 24.39
N LEU A 523 11.20 9.43 23.94
CA LEU A 523 10.35 10.62 24.09
C LEU A 523 9.41 10.57 25.32
N VAL A 524 9.45 9.51 26.15
CA VAL A 524 8.67 9.46 27.41
C VAL A 524 9.06 10.63 28.31
N GLY A 525 8.08 11.45 28.71
CA GLY A 525 8.29 12.58 29.61
C GLY A 525 9.19 13.67 29.03
N THR A 526 9.16 13.89 27.71
CA THR A 526 9.87 15.01 27.05
C THR A 526 8.94 16.11 26.54
N ARG A 527 7.61 15.98 26.70
CA ARG A 527 6.60 16.88 26.11
C ARG A 527 6.77 18.37 26.47
N GLU A 528 7.31 18.66 27.66
CA GLU A 528 7.58 20.01 28.16
C GLU A 528 9.07 20.40 28.09
N MET A 529 9.92 19.54 27.51
CA MET A 529 11.36 19.76 27.42
C MET A 529 11.74 20.41 26.09
N THR A 530 12.62 21.40 26.13
CA THR A 530 13.25 21.93 24.91
C THR A 530 14.12 20.86 24.23
N PRO A 531 14.33 20.90 22.90
CA PRO A 531 15.16 19.92 22.20
C PRO A 531 16.57 19.73 22.79
N LYS A 532 17.15 20.80 23.36
CA LYS A 532 18.45 20.76 24.06
C LYS A 532 18.41 20.00 25.39
N GLN A 533 17.32 20.11 26.16
CA GLN A 533 17.12 19.31 27.38
C GLN A 533 16.90 17.84 27.04
N ILE A 534 16.19 17.54 25.94
CA ILE A 534 16.01 16.17 25.45
C ILE A 534 17.35 15.57 25.02
N ALA A 535 18.16 16.31 24.23
CA ALA A 535 19.49 15.87 23.83
C ALA A 535 20.38 15.54 25.04
N LEU A 536 20.39 16.41 26.07
CA LEU A 536 21.12 16.19 27.31
C LEU A 536 20.61 14.94 28.07
N LYS A 537 19.29 14.76 28.17
CA LYS A 537 18.66 13.59 28.80
C LYS A 537 18.99 12.27 28.08
N LEU A 538 19.13 12.31 26.76
CA LEU A 538 19.50 11.15 25.94
C LEU A 538 21.03 10.95 25.81
N GLY A 539 21.84 11.86 26.35
CA GLY A 539 23.30 11.82 26.25
C GLY A 539 23.83 12.06 24.83
N TRP A 540 23.10 12.79 24.00
CA TRP A 540 23.46 13.03 22.59
C TRP A 540 24.32 14.28 22.42
N ASP A 541 25.34 14.17 21.57
CA ASP A 541 26.31 15.22 21.28
C ASP A 541 26.85 15.12 19.83
N ALA A 542 27.86 15.92 19.48
CA ALA A 542 28.50 15.91 18.17
C ALA A 542 29.32 14.63 17.85
N SER A 543 29.52 13.72 18.83
CA SER A 543 30.06 12.37 18.60
C SER A 543 28.96 11.36 18.26
N THR A 544 27.69 11.72 18.43
CA THR A 544 26.55 10.82 18.26
C THR A 544 26.07 10.74 16.80
N VAL A 545 25.80 9.52 16.34
CA VAL A 545 25.06 9.23 15.09
C VAL A 545 23.80 8.44 15.46
N VAL A 546 22.64 9.04 15.24
CA VAL A 546 21.34 8.40 15.47
C VAL A 546 20.92 7.66 14.21
N VAL A 547 20.62 6.36 14.30
CA VAL A 547 20.08 5.56 13.20
C VAL A 547 18.64 5.21 13.55
N VAL A 548 17.69 5.59 12.69
CA VAL A 548 16.26 5.30 12.87
C VAL A 548 15.86 4.21 11.87
N ASP A 549 15.66 2.96 12.33
CA ASP A 549 15.17 1.87 11.46
C ASP A 549 13.64 1.76 11.48
N GLU A 550 13.09 1.11 10.45
CA GLU A 550 11.66 1.06 10.11
C GLU A 550 11.01 2.45 10.08
N ALA A 551 11.76 3.45 9.60
CA ALA A 551 11.36 4.86 9.55
C ALA A 551 10.04 5.12 8.78
N GLY A 552 9.58 4.19 7.93
CA GLY A 552 8.28 4.30 7.24
C GLY A 552 7.08 4.31 8.20
N MET A 553 7.20 3.65 9.37
CA MET A 553 6.14 3.62 10.40
C MET A 553 6.24 4.78 11.42
N VAL A 554 7.24 5.66 11.30
CA VAL A 554 7.48 6.73 12.27
C VAL A 554 6.63 7.94 11.91
N ALA A 555 5.93 8.50 12.90
CA ALA A 555 5.07 9.65 12.69
C ALA A 555 5.87 10.90 12.31
N THR A 556 5.31 11.76 11.47
CA THR A 556 5.94 13.02 11.03
C THR A 556 6.32 13.92 12.23
N PRO A 557 5.50 14.10 13.28
CA PRO A 557 5.87 14.87 14.47
C PRO A 557 7.05 14.26 15.26
N ASP A 558 7.14 12.93 15.33
CA ASP A 558 8.27 12.24 15.96
C ASP A 558 9.56 12.45 15.15
N MET A 559 9.50 12.37 13.81
CA MET A 559 10.64 12.69 12.95
C MET A 559 11.10 14.14 13.11
N ALA A 560 10.17 15.10 13.12
CA ALA A 560 10.46 16.51 13.32
C ALA A 560 11.13 16.74 14.70
N THR A 561 10.60 16.12 15.75
CA THR A 561 11.19 16.15 17.10
C THR A 561 12.61 15.58 17.10
N LEU A 562 12.85 14.41 16.49
CA LEU A 562 14.18 13.80 16.40
C LEU A 562 15.18 14.68 15.61
N LEU A 563 14.72 15.37 14.56
CA LEU A 563 15.52 16.32 13.79
C LEU A 563 15.88 17.57 14.62
N GLN A 564 14.94 18.10 15.40
CA GLN A 564 15.20 19.22 16.32
C GLN A 564 16.18 18.84 17.44
N VAL A 565 16.02 17.66 18.04
CA VAL A 565 16.89 17.16 19.11
C VAL A 565 18.30 16.87 18.60
N THR A 566 18.44 16.24 17.43
CA THR A 566 19.76 16.02 16.81
C THR A 566 20.41 17.33 16.33
N ALA A 567 19.62 18.33 15.94
CA ALA A 567 20.13 19.68 15.70
C ALA A 567 20.65 20.37 16.97
N ALA A 568 19.93 20.25 18.09
CA ALA A 568 20.35 20.81 19.37
C ALA A 568 21.59 20.12 19.98
N ALA A 569 21.79 18.83 19.69
CA ALA A 569 22.99 18.06 20.05
C ALA A 569 24.21 18.33 19.13
N ASP A 570 23.96 18.97 17.98
CA ASP A 570 24.80 18.92 16.77
C ASP A 570 25.24 17.50 16.34
N ALA A 571 24.37 16.54 16.62
CA ALA A 571 24.47 15.15 16.20
C ALA A 571 24.05 14.99 14.73
N ARG A 572 24.35 13.81 14.18
CA ARG A 572 23.88 13.39 12.86
C ARG A 572 22.79 12.33 12.98
N ILE A 573 21.85 12.28 12.04
CA ILE A 573 20.79 11.27 11.95
C ILE A 573 20.78 10.54 10.60
N VAL A 574 20.36 9.28 10.57
CA VAL A 574 20.15 8.49 9.37
C VAL A 574 18.83 7.74 9.49
N PHE A 575 17.89 8.02 8.59
CA PHE A 575 16.60 7.32 8.52
C PHE A 575 16.71 6.14 7.57
N VAL A 576 16.26 4.97 8.01
CA VAL A 576 16.31 3.71 7.26
C VAL A 576 14.91 3.12 7.25
N GLY A 577 14.38 2.82 6.07
CA GLY A 577 13.02 2.37 5.94
C GLY A 577 12.59 2.21 4.50
N ASP A 578 11.32 1.89 4.28
CA ASP A 578 10.74 1.79 2.95
C ASP A 578 9.42 2.58 2.97
N PRO A 579 9.31 3.70 2.23
CA PRO A 579 8.10 4.52 2.24
C PRO A 579 6.88 3.82 1.62
N HIS A 580 7.06 2.66 0.99
CA HIS A 580 5.98 1.85 0.41
C HIS A 580 5.45 0.75 1.36
N GLN A 581 6.03 0.60 2.57
CA GLN A 581 5.49 -0.28 3.62
C GLN A 581 4.41 0.44 4.44
N TYR A 582 3.93 -0.16 5.54
CA TYR A 582 2.91 0.47 6.38
C TYR A 582 3.39 1.79 6.99
N SER A 583 2.50 2.77 7.00
CA SER A 583 2.67 4.07 7.63
C SER A 583 2.51 4.01 9.15
N ALA A 584 2.71 5.14 9.82
CA ALA A 584 2.36 5.30 11.23
C ALA A 584 0.86 4.99 11.48
N VAL A 585 0.56 4.30 12.58
CA VAL A 585 -0.82 3.91 12.94
C VAL A 585 -1.47 5.05 13.72
N LYS A 586 -2.58 5.61 13.20
CA LYS A 586 -3.33 6.73 13.80
C LYS A 586 -2.51 8.02 14.02
N ALA A 587 -1.51 8.28 13.19
CA ALA A 587 -0.71 9.50 13.24
C ALA A 587 -0.27 9.93 11.83
N ARG A 588 0.06 11.22 11.68
CA ARG A 588 0.58 11.78 10.42
C ARG A 588 1.85 11.08 9.94
N SER A 589 2.00 10.86 8.63
CA SER A 589 3.16 10.18 8.03
C SER A 589 3.65 10.80 6.70
N GLY A 590 4.43 10.03 5.92
CA GLY A 590 4.95 10.47 4.60
C GLY A 590 6.28 11.24 4.64
N MET A 591 6.76 11.60 5.82
CA MET A 591 8.00 12.37 6.00
C MET A 591 9.23 11.65 5.41
N LEU A 592 9.33 10.32 5.54
CA LEU A 592 10.43 9.54 4.96
C LEU A 592 10.55 9.71 3.43
N ALA A 593 9.43 9.60 2.70
CA ALA A 593 9.39 9.79 1.25
C ALA A 593 9.76 11.23 0.85
N THR A 594 9.33 12.19 1.66
CA THR A 594 9.63 13.61 1.47
C THR A 594 11.12 13.89 1.64
N LEU A 595 11.74 13.37 2.70
CA LEU A 595 13.18 13.48 2.94
C LEU A 595 13.99 12.71 1.89
N ALA A 596 13.53 11.53 1.47
CA ALA A 596 14.17 10.74 0.42
C ALA A 596 14.21 11.48 -0.94
N TYR A 597 13.20 12.30 -1.22
CA TYR A 597 13.18 13.18 -2.39
C TYR A 597 14.09 14.41 -2.21
N GLU A 598 14.08 15.05 -1.04
CA GLU A 598 14.81 16.30 -0.78
C GLU A 598 16.33 16.14 -0.65
N LEU A 599 16.81 15.03 -0.06
CA LEU A 599 18.23 14.81 0.21
C LEU A 599 18.95 14.24 -1.04
N PRO A 600 20.05 14.86 -1.51
CA PRO A 600 20.76 14.42 -2.72
C PRO A 600 21.65 13.20 -2.48
N ASP A 601 21.93 12.89 -1.22
CA ASP A 601 22.63 11.71 -0.70
C ASP A 601 21.67 10.62 -0.20
N SER A 602 20.37 10.76 -0.50
CA SER A 602 19.38 9.67 -0.37
C SER A 602 19.80 8.49 -1.25
N VAL A 603 19.79 7.29 -0.69
CA VAL A 603 20.22 6.06 -1.38
C VAL A 603 19.16 4.98 -1.28
N GLU A 604 19.03 4.17 -2.34
CA GLU A 604 18.12 3.03 -2.37
C GLU A 604 18.89 1.71 -2.50
N LEU A 605 18.52 0.72 -1.69
CA LEU A 605 19.06 -0.64 -1.77
C LEU A 605 18.23 -1.46 -2.75
N THR A 606 18.74 -1.69 -3.96
CA THR A 606 17.99 -2.30 -5.06
C THR A 606 17.97 -3.83 -5.06
N GLU A 607 18.95 -4.49 -4.44
CA GLU A 607 19.08 -5.95 -4.44
C GLU A 607 18.37 -6.60 -3.24
N VAL A 608 17.44 -7.51 -3.52
CA VAL A 608 16.71 -8.29 -2.53
C VAL A 608 17.32 -9.70 -2.40
N PHE A 609 17.56 -10.13 -1.16
CA PHE A 609 18.20 -11.42 -0.84
C PHE A 609 17.29 -12.40 -0.09
N ARG A 610 16.09 -11.98 0.34
CA ARG A 610 15.20 -12.77 1.20
C ARG A 610 14.56 -13.96 0.48
N GLN A 611 13.88 -13.72 -0.64
CA GLN A 611 13.19 -14.77 -1.39
C GLN A 611 14.19 -15.60 -2.20
N LYS A 612 14.07 -16.93 -2.12
CA LYS A 612 14.96 -17.85 -2.85
C LYS A 612 14.69 -17.87 -4.35
N HIS A 613 13.43 -17.71 -4.77
CA HIS A 613 13.06 -17.70 -6.18
C HIS A 613 13.33 -16.33 -6.82
N ALA A 614 14.09 -16.31 -7.92
CA ALA A 614 14.39 -15.07 -8.64
C ALA A 614 13.14 -14.38 -9.21
N GLY A 615 12.15 -15.15 -9.69
CA GLY A 615 10.87 -14.62 -10.16
C GLY A 615 10.08 -13.91 -9.06
N GLU A 616 10.01 -14.49 -7.86
CA GLU A 616 9.30 -13.88 -6.72
C GLU A 616 10.00 -12.61 -6.24
N ARG A 617 11.34 -12.58 -6.23
CA ARG A 617 12.11 -11.36 -5.94
C ARG A 617 11.68 -10.23 -6.87
N LEU A 618 11.66 -10.47 -8.18
CA LEU A 618 11.23 -9.48 -9.18
C LEU A 618 9.75 -9.10 -8.99
N ALA A 619 8.85 -10.07 -8.84
CA ALA A 619 7.41 -9.80 -8.64
C ALA A 619 7.14 -8.97 -7.38
N SER A 620 7.88 -9.19 -6.29
CA SER A 620 7.77 -8.41 -5.06
C SER A 620 8.26 -6.97 -5.21
N GLN A 621 9.28 -6.73 -6.04
CA GLN A 621 9.76 -5.38 -6.38
C GLN A 621 8.77 -4.63 -7.28
N LEU A 622 8.22 -5.31 -8.29
CA LEU A 622 7.22 -4.76 -9.20
C LEU A 622 5.91 -4.40 -8.48
N LEU A 623 5.53 -5.15 -7.43
CA LEU A 623 4.35 -4.86 -6.61
C LEU A 623 4.52 -3.63 -5.70
N ARG A 624 5.75 -3.20 -5.42
CA ARG A 624 6.08 -2.20 -4.39
C ARG A 624 5.62 -0.78 -4.74
N ASN A 625 5.79 -0.34 -5.98
CA ASN A 625 5.47 1.03 -6.40
C ASN A 625 3.95 1.22 -6.58
N GLY A 626 3.23 0.18 -7.01
CA GLY A 626 1.81 0.26 -7.37
C GLY A 626 1.55 0.83 -8.76
N ASP A 627 2.58 0.93 -9.62
CA ASP A 627 2.38 1.25 -11.04
C ASP A 627 1.51 0.19 -11.71
N GLU A 628 0.63 0.60 -12.63
CA GLU A 628 -0.31 -0.32 -13.28
C GLU A 628 0.40 -1.43 -14.07
N THR A 629 1.46 -1.10 -14.79
CA THR A 629 2.16 -2.05 -15.68
C THR A 629 3.03 -3.00 -14.89
N ASP A 630 3.76 -2.51 -13.88
CA ASP A 630 4.56 -3.35 -12.98
C ASP A 630 3.66 -4.24 -12.11
N THR A 631 2.58 -3.68 -11.55
CA THR A 631 1.59 -4.44 -10.76
C THR A 631 0.93 -5.52 -11.60
N ALA A 632 0.56 -5.25 -12.85
CA ALA A 632 -0.02 -6.26 -13.74
C ALA A 632 0.96 -7.41 -14.03
N ARG A 633 2.24 -7.10 -14.23
CA ARG A 633 3.31 -8.11 -14.40
C ARG A 633 3.53 -8.94 -13.13
N ALA A 634 3.54 -8.30 -11.96
CA ALA A 634 3.64 -8.98 -10.67
C ALA A 634 2.44 -9.92 -10.44
N ALA A 635 1.23 -9.42 -10.67
CA ALA A 635 -0.02 -10.16 -10.49
C ALA A 635 -0.11 -11.36 -11.45
N GLN A 636 0.33 -11.19 -12.71
CA GLN A 636 0.43 -12.30 -13.66
C GLN A 636 1.43 -13.35 -13.17
N TRP A 637 2.62 -12.94 -12.68
CA TRP A 637 3.60 -13.90 -12.15
C TRP A 637 3.05 -14.71 -10.96
N TYR A 638 2.37 -14.09 -9.99
CA TYR A 638 1.75 -14.82 -8.88
C TYR A 638 0.61 -15.75 -9.36
N ALA A 639 -0.16 -15.37 -10.38
CA ALA A 639 -1.19 -16.23 -10.98
C ALA A 639 -0.56 -17.45 -11.69
N ASP A 640 0.43 -17.24 -12.55
CA ASP A 640 1.11 -18.29 -13.32
C ASP A 640 1.81 -19.33 -12.43
N ASN A 641 2.27 -18.91 -11.25
CA ASN A 641 2.93 -19.77 -10.26
C ASN A 641 1.96 -20.36 -9.22
N ASN A 642 0.64 -20.22 -9.40
CA ASN A 642 -0.39 -20.68 -8.48
C ASN A 642 -0.20 -20.19 -7.03
N ARG A 643 0.12 -18.89 -6.89
CA ARG A 643 0.31 -18.16 -5.62
C ARG A 643 -0.72 -17.04 -5.40
N LEU A 644 -1.71 -16.94 -6.29
CA LEU A 644 -2.77 -15.94 -6.26
C LEU A 644 -4.12 -16.62 -6.47
N HIS A 645 -5.00 -16.44 -5.50
CA HIS A 645 -6.30 -17.09 -5.43
C HIS A 645 -7.39 -16.05 -5.13
N ALA A 646 -8.61 -16.28 -5.63
CA ALA A 646 -9.77 -15.50 -5.27
C ALA A 646 -11.00 -16.41 -5.12
N GLY A 647 -11.96 -16.00 -4.29
CA GLY A 647 -13.14 -16.82 -4.03
C GLY A 647 -14.05 -16.25 -2.95
N SER A 648 -15.04 -17.05 -2.55
CA SER A 648 -15.80 -16.84 -1.30
C SER A 648 -14.85 -16.78 -0.10
N SER A 649 -15.23 -16.04 0.95
CA SER A 649 -14.37 -15.87 2.13
C SER A 649 -14.03 -17.23 2.76
N THR A 650 -15.03 -18.11 2.91
CA THR A 650 -14.87 -19.48 3.42
C THR A 650 -13.80 -20.26 2.64
N ALA A 651 -13.92 -20.35 1.31
CA ALA A 651 -12.96 -21.10 0.50
C ALA A 651 -11.54 -20.56 0.64
N MET A 652 -11.37 -19.23 0.61
CA MET A 652 -10.06 -18.58 0.70
C MET A 652 -9.37 -18.79 2.07
N LEU A 653 -10.14 -18.84 3.15
CA LEU A 653 -9.60 -19.11 4.49
C LEU A 653 -9.27 -20.59 4.70
N MET A 654 -10.12 -21.49 4.21
CA MET A 654 -9.86 -22.94 4.27
C MET A 654 -8.67 -23.33 3.39
N ASP A 655 -8.54 -22.74 2.19
CA ASP A 655 -7.40 -22.98 1.30
C ASP A 655 -6.10 -22.46 1.93
N ALA A 656 -6.11 -21.28 2.56
CA ALA A 656 -4.96 -20.74 3.29
C ALA A 656 -4.56 -21.59 4.51
N LEU A 657 -5.53 -21.98 5.34
CA LEU A 657 -5.32 -22.87 6.50
C LEU A 657 -4.78 -24.24 6.06
N THR A 658 -5.35 -24.81 5.00
CA THR A 658 -4.93 -26.11 4.45
C THR A 658 -3.50 -26.06 3.93
N SER A 659 -3.09 -24.96 3.29
CA SER A 659 -1.70 -24.78 2.86
C SER A 659 -0.75 -24.59 4.04
N TRP A 660 -1.12 -23.77 5.03
CA TRP A 660 -0.36 -23.61 6.27
C TRP A 660 -0.17 -24.94 7.02
N ALA A 661 -1.21 -25.77 7.11
CA ALA A 661 -1.14 -27.08 7.74
C ALA A 661 -0.17 -28.03 7.01
N LYS A 662 -0.25 -28.09 5.67
CA LYS A 662 0.69 -28.86 4.83
C LYS A 662 2.14 -28.39 4.99
N ASP A 663 2.37 -27.11 5.23
CA ASP A 663 3.71 -26.58 5.47
C ASP A 663 4.22 -26.92 6.87
N LYS A 664 3.34 -26.91 7.87
CA LYS A 664 3.65 -27.44 9.21
C LYS A 664 4.01 -28.92 9.17
N ASP A 665 3.29 -29.74 8.39
CA ASP A 665 3.59 -31.18 8.20
C ASP A 665 4.97 -31.42 7.55
N LYS A 666 5.45 -30.48 6.72
CA LYS A 666 6.81 -30.48 6.17
C LYS A 666 7.87 -29.97 7.15
N GLY A 667 7.48 -29.49 8.34
CA GLY A 667 8.36 -28.88 9.33
C GLY A 667 8.80 -27.44 8.99
N LEU A 668 8.09 -26.74 8.10
CA LEU A 668 8.41 -25.35 7.73
C LEU A 668 7.83 -24.36 8.73
N GLU A 669 8.54 -23.26 8.99
CA GLU A 669 7.96 -22.15 9.73
C GLU A 669 7.00 -21.36 8.84
N SER A 670 5.69 -21.61 8.99
CA SER A 670 4.65 -20.88 8.26
C SER A 670 3.96 -19.81 9.10
N LEU A 671 3.40 -18.79 8.45
CA LEU A 671 2.58 -17.73 9.08
C LEU A 671 1.32 -17.47 8.27
N LEU A 672 0.18 -17.48 8.96
CA LEU A 672 -1.08 -16.95 8.46
C LEU A 672 -1.12 -15.43 8.71
N VAL A 673 -1.44 -14.64 7.70
CA VAL A 673 -1.60 -13.19 7.80
C VAL A 673 -2.97 -12.81 7.31
N ALA A 674 -3.68 -11.94 8.04
CA ALA A 674 -4.96 -11.43 7.58
C ALA A 674 -5.14 -9.92 7.76
N SER A 675 -6.15 -9.39 7.07
CA SER A 675 -6.41 -7.95 6.99
C SER A 675 -7.24 -7.39 8.15
N THR A 676 -8.15 -8.20 8.71
CA THR A 676 -8.99 -7.82 9.85
C THR A 676 -8.57 -8.54 11.13
N ARG A 677 -9.03 -8.06 12.30
CA ARG A 677 -8.73 -8.75 13.58
C ARG A 677 -9.60 -10.00 13.74
N GLU A 678 -10.80 -9.95 13.17
CA GLU A 678 -11.77 -11.02 13.03
C GLU A 678 -11.14 -12.21 12.27
N ASP A 679 -10.57 -11.99 11.08
CA ASP A 679 -9.83 -13.03 10.33
C ASP A 679 -8.66 -13.62 11.11
N VAL A 680 -7.95 -12.79 11.88
CA VAL A 680 -6.81 -13.24 12.69
C VAL A 680 -7.28 -14.13 13.84
N ASP A 681 -8.36 -13.76 14.54
CA ASP A 681 -8.89 -14.57 15.64
C ASP A 681 -9.39 -15.93 15.15
N LEU A 682 -10.06 -15.95 13.99
CA LEU A 682 -10.42 -17.17 13.28
C LEU A 682 -9.22 -18.06 13.02
N LEU A 683 -8.25 -17.54 12.27
CA LEU A 683 -7.21 -18.39 11.69
C LEU A 683 -6.34 -18.96 12.80
N ASN A 684 -6.25 -18.26 13.93
CA ASN A 684 -5.74 -18.79 15.18
C ASN A 684 -6.58 -19.95 15.75
N ARG A 685 -7.90 -19.78 15.89
CA ARG A 685 -8.81 -20.82 16.42
C ARG A 685 -8.81 -22.10 15.56
N LEU A 686 -8.88 -21.96 14.24
CA LEU A 686 -8.80 -23.11 13.32
C LEU A 686 -7.42 -23.74 13.28
N ALA A 687 -6.35 -22.96 13.31
CA ALA A 687 -4.99 -23.50 13.40
C ALA A 687 -4.80 -24.30 14.69
N GLN A 688 -5.32 -23.82 15.82
CA GLN A 688 -5.32 -24.55 17.09
C GLN A 688 -6.14 -25.84 17.00
N GLN A 689 -7.33 -25.83 16.40
CA GLN A 689 -8.13 -27.04 16.17
C GLN A 689 -7.36 -28.08 15.34
N VAL A 690 -6.76 -27.67 14.21
CA VAL A 690 -5.90 -28.54 13.38
C VAL A 690 -4.71 -29.08 14.18
N CYS A 691 -4.13 -28.28 15.10
CA CYS A 691 -3.09 -28.76 16.00
C CYS A 691 -3.61 -29.82 17.01
N GLY A 692 -4.85 -29.70 17.48
CA GLY A 692 -5.48 -30.69 18.34
C GLY A 692 -5.76 -32.00 17.60
N ASP A 693 -6.36 -31.91 16.41
CA ASP A 693 -6.72 -33.06 15.57
C ASP A 693 -5.48 -33.83 15.08
N THR A 694 -4.34 -33.14 14.88
CA THR A 694 -3.04 -33.75 14.55
C THR A 694 -2.24 -34.22 15.77
N GLY A 695 -2.71 -33.98 17.00
CA GLY A 695 -2.00 -34.32 18.23
C GLY A 695 -0.76 -33.48 18.52
N ALA A 696 -0.59 -32.34 17.84
CA ALA A 696 0.51 -31.39 18.06
C ALA A 696 0.33 -30.53 19.33
N ILE A 697 -0.90 -30.48 19.87
CA ILE A 697 -1.23 -30.00 21.22
C ILE A 697 -2.10 -31.05 21.92
N ASN A 698 -2.25 -30.96 23.25
CA ASN A 698 -3.16 -31.81 24.01
C ASN A 698 -4.33 -30.98 24.59
N PRO A 699 -5.52 -30.97 23.95
CA PRO A 699 -6.68 -30.23 24.45
C PRO A 699 -7.25 -30.75 25.78
N LEU A 700 -6.82 -31.93 26.24
CA LEU A 700 -7.20 -32.51 27.54
C LEU A 700 -6.15 -32.26 28.64
N GLY A 701 -5.10 -31.50 28.34
CA GLY A 701 -4.03 -31.14 29.27
C GLY A 701 -4.34 -29.90 30.10
N HIS A 702 -3.31 -29.35 30.76
CA HIS A 702 -3.39 -28.06 31.42
C HIS A 702 -3.64 -26.95 30.39
N GLN A 703 -4.54 -26.03 30.71
CA GLN A 703 -4.96 -24.93 29.85
C GLN A 703 -5.05 -23.62 30.64
N VAL A 704 -4.83 -22.50 29.96
CA VAL A 704 -4.99 -21.17 30.54
C VAL A 704 -5.74 -20.24 29.59
N ARG A 705 -6.66 -19.44 30.13
CA ARG A 705 -7.45 -18.49 29.34
C ARG A 705 -6.59 -17.30 28.90
N LEU A 706 -6.50 -17.11 27.59
CA LEU A 706 -5.79 -16.01 26.95
C LEU A 706 -6.68 -14.75 26.83
N SER A 707 -6.06 -13.61 26.55
CA SER A 707 -6.72 -12.30 26.44
C SER A 707 -7.61 -12.09 25.21
N SER A 708 -7.63 -13.03 24.27
CA SER A 708 -8.63 -13.08 23.19
C SER A 708 -9.84 -13.95 23.55
N GLY A 709 -9.83 -14.60 24.72
CA GLY A 709 -10.87 -15.53 25.17
C GLY A 709 -10.55 -17.01 24.92
N HIS A 710 -9.66 -17.32 23.97
CA HIS A 710 -9.18 -18.69 23.68
C HIS A 710 -8.50 -19.33 24.88
N GLN A 711 -8.43 -20.65 24.88
CA GLN A 711 -7.54 -21.40 25.76
C GLN A 711 -6.15 -21.49 25.11
N GLY A 712 -5.10 -21.52 25.93
CA GLY A 712 -3.73 -21.83 25.53
C GLY A 712 -3.28 -23.15 26.16
N PHE A 713 -2.76 -24.05 25.33
CA PHE A 713 -2.27 -25.39 25.66
C PHE A 713 -0.77 -25.51 25.40
N VAL A 714 -0.12 -26.48 26.03
CA VAL A 714 1.28 -26.83 25.70
C VAL A 714 1.39 -27.22 24.22
N GLY A 715 2.36 -26.60 23.52
CA GLY A 715 2.56 -26.70 22.08
C GLY A 715 1.88 -25.60 21.25
N ASP A 716 1.00 -24.77 21.82
CA ASP A 716 0.37 -23.66 21.10
C ASP A 716 1.38 -22.59 20.70
N VAL A 717 1.13 -21.95 19.55
CA VAL A 717 1.80 -20.70 19.17
C VAL A 717 1.00 -19.52 19.71
N ILE A 718 1.67 -18.66 20.49
CA ILE A 718 1.11 -17.44 21.07
C ILE A 718 1.83 -16.18 20.60
N LEU A 719 1.15 -15.04 20.75
CA LEU A 719 1.67 -13.70 20.48
C LEU A 719 1.39 -12.77 21.68
N THR A 720 2.43 -12.07 22.12
CA THR A 720 2.38 -11.08 23.20
C THR A 720 1.96 -9.70 22.68
N LYS A 721 1.05 -9.01 23.37
CA LYS A 721 0.42 -7.74 22.90
C LYS A 721 0.92 -6.47 23.57
N ARG A 722 1.76 -6.57 24.62
CA ARG A 722 2.23 -5.40 25.40
C ARG A 722 3.69 -5.57 25.78
N ASN A 723 4.49 -4.51 25.66
CA ASN A 723 5.83 -4.49 26.25
C ASN A 723 5.71 -4.49 27.79
N ASN A 724 6.40 -5.40 28.47
CA ASN A 724 6.53 -5.36 29.93
C ASN A 724 8.02 -5.42 30.29
N TYR A 725 8.55 -4.30 30.79
CA TYR A 725 9.98 -4.14 31.07
C TYR A 725 10.47 -4.93 32.28
N ASP A 726 9.56 -5.42 33.12
CA ASP A 726 9.86 -6.24 34.29
C ASP A 726 9.85 -7.74 33.98
N LEU A 727 9.36 -8.13 32.78
CA LEU A 727 9.40 -9.52 32.29
C LEU A 727 10.62 -9.72 31.40
N LEU A 728 11.58 -10.49 31.90
CA LEU A 728 12.81 -10.85 31.21
C LEU A 728 12.81 -12.32 30.78
N THR A 729 13.51 -12.61 29.69
CA THR A 729 13.87 -13.95 29.24
C THR A 729 15.04 -14.52 30.04
N ASP A 730 15.29 -15.82 29.89
CA ASP A 730 16.54 -16.48 30.29
C ASP A 730 17.80 -15.85 29.67
N ALA A 731 17.69 -15.26 28.48
CA ALA A 731 18.74 -14.47 27.82
C ALA A 731 18.87 -13.02 28.34
N GLY A 732 18.04 -12.61 29.31
CA GLY A 732 18.07 -11.27 29.94
C GLY A 732 17.43 -10.15 29.09
N ASP A 733 16.70 -10.50 28.04
CA ASP A 733 16.01 -9.56 27.16
C ASP A 733 14.50 -9.43 27.49
N ILE A 734 13.86 -8.35 27.06
CA ILE A 734 12.52 -7.96 27.52
C ILE A 734 11.40 -8.62 26.70
N VAL A 735 10.30 -9.01 27.34
CA VAL A 735 9.06 -9.45 26.66
C VAL A 735 8.34 -8.26 26.01
N ARG A 736 8.08 -8.37 24.70
CA ARG A 736 7.58 -7.29 23.84
C ARG A 736 6.30 -7.63 23.09
N ASN A 737 5.57 -6.58 22.71
CA ASN A 737 4.48 -6.65 21.76
C ASN A 737 4.96 -7.17 20.38
N GLY A 738 4.23 -8.13 19.80
CA GLY A 738 4.51 -8.72 18.49
C GLY A 738 5.53 -9.87 18.48
N GLN A 739 6.05 -10.30 19.63
CA GLN A 739 6.88 -11.52 19.70
C GLN A 739 5.99 -12.78 19.65
N ARG A 740 6.45 -13.80 18.92
CA ARG A 740 5.83 -15.12 18.79
C ARG A 740 6.56 -16.15 19.65
N TRP A 741 5.79 -17.00 20.33
CA TRP A 741 6.31 -18.01 21.24
C TRP A 741 5.56 -19.34 21.09
N ILE A 742 6.19 -20.44 21.46
CA ILE A 742 5.55 -21.75 21.67
C ILE A 742 5.38 -21.95 23.18
N ILE A 743 4.19 -22.28 23.65
CA ILE A 743 3.96 -22.66 25.05
C ILE A 743 4.69 -23.98 25.33
N GLN A 744 5.61 -23.98 26.29
CA GLN A 744 6.30 -25.18 26.75
C GLN A 744 5.63 -25.80 27.97
N ASP A 745 5.05 -24.98 28.85
CA ASP A 745 4.42 -25.44 30.08
C ASP A 745 3.32 -24.47 30.54
N VAL A 746 2.31 -25.01 31.23
CA VAL A 746 1.17 -24.28 31.81
C VAL A 746 1.03 -24.69 33.28
N HIS A 747 1.28 -23.73 34.17
CA HIS A 747 1.41 -23.96 35.61
C HIS A 747 0.05 -23.92 36.32
N GLU A 748 -0.03 -24.56 37.49
CA GLU A 748 -1.27 -24.65 38.29
C GLU A 748 -1.79 -23.28 38.77
N ASP A 749 -0.94 -22.26 38.84
CA ASP A 749 -1.29 -20.88 39.19
C ASP A 749 -1.82 -20.03 38.02
N GLY A 750 -1.86 -20.62 36.81
CA GLY A 750 -2.26 -19.93 35.58
C GLY A 750 -1.15 -19.09 34.92
N SER A 751 0.09 -19.17 35.40
CA SER A 751 1.25 -18.68 34.65
C SER A 751 1.66 -19.69 33.55
N MET A 752 2.52 -19.27 32.62
CA MET A 752 3.06 -20.17 31.59
C MET A 752 4.55 -19.97 31.35
N THR A 753 5.21 -21.01 30.87
CA THR A 753 6.58 -20.93 30.32
C THR A 753 6.50 -21.01 28.80
N ALA A 754 7.06 -20.03 28.10
CA ALA A 754 6.97 -19.94 26.65
C ALA A 754 8.34 -19.68 25.99
N ARG A 755 8.62 -20.38 24.89
CA ARG A 755 9.89 -20.32 24.14
C ARG A 755 9.74 -19.56 22.84
N ARG A 756 10.63 -18.62 22.55
CA ARG A 756 10.56 -17.74 21.38
C ARG A 756 10.75 -18.50 20.06
N MET A 757 9.93 -18.15 19.05
CA MET A 757 10.01 -18.66 17.68
C MET A 757 10.95 -17.82 16.80
N ASP A 758 12.16 -17.55 17.29
CA ASP A 758 13.25 -17.02 16.48
C ASP A 758 14.54 -17.77 16.82
N ASP A 759 15.62 -17.48 16.09
CA ASP A 759 16.92 -18.15 16.21
C ASP A 759 17.55 -18.10 17.62
N THR A 760 17.02 -17.27 18.54
CA THR A 760 17.50 -17.23 19.94
C THR A 760 16.94 -18.36 20.78
N HIS A 761 15.73 -18.84 20.45
CA HIS A 761 14.95 -19.80 21.24
C HIS A 761 14.86 -19.48 22.75
N ALA A 762 14.97 -18.20 23.13
CA ALA A 762 14.94 -17.77 24.53
C ALA A 762 13.58 -18.07 25.19
N THR A 763 13.61 -18.32 26.49
CA THR A 763 12.44 -18.71 27.29
C THR A 763 12.01 -17.58 28.20
N ALA A 764 10.71 -17.32 28.31
CA ALA A 764 10.12 -16.38 29.25
C ALA A 764 9.09 -17.07 30.15
N HIS A 765 9.06 -16.67 31.42
CA HIS A 765 7.97 -16.99 32.34
C HIS A 765 6.96 -15.83 32.32
N LEU A 766 5.70 -16.12 31.98
CA LEU A 766 4.65 -15.13 31.80
C LEU A 766 3.62 -15.29 32.95
N PRO A 767 3.51 -14.31 33.88
CA PRO A 767 2.55 -14.37 34.98
C PRO A 767 1.09 -14.36 34.52
N VAL A 768 0.21 -14.94 35.34
CA VAL A 768 -1.22 -15.12 35.04
C VAL A 768 -1.93 -13.84 34.57
N ASP A 769 -1.72 -12.70 35.22
CA ASP A 769 -2.34 -11.43 34.83
C ASP A 769 -1.87 -10.96 33.44
N TYR A 770 -0.58 -11.13 33.13
CA TYR A 770 -0.03 -10.79 31.82
C TYR A 770 -0.53 -11.75 30.72
N VAL A 771 -0.68 -13.04 31.02
CA VAL A 771 -1.31 -14.01 30.12
C VAL A 771 -2.75 -13.60 29.80
N LYS A 772 -3.55 -13.39 30.85
CA LYS A 772 -4.97 -13.10 30.79
C LYS A 772 -5.28 -11.78 30.08
N ASP A 773 -4.45 -10.75 30.22
CA ASP A 773 -4.72 -9.43 29.64
C ASP A 773 -3.93 -9.16 28.35
N HIS A 774 -2.77 -9.80 28.15
CA HIS A 774 -1.80 -9.40 27.13
C HIS A 774 -1.22 -10.54 26.26
N VAL A 775 -1.64 -11.79 26.41
CA VAL A 775 -1.27 -12.91 25.50
C VAL A 775 -2.47 -13.36 24.67
N GLN A 776 -2.28 -13.65 23.38
CA GLN A 776 -3.28 -14.27 22.50
C GLN A 776 -2.62 -15.39 21.68
N LEU A 777 -3.40 -16.15 20.90
CA LEU A 777 -2.84 -17.06 19.90
C LEU A 777 -2.06 -16.30 18.80
N GLY A 778 -1.07 -16.97 18.20
CA GLY A 778 -0.07 -16.38 17.30
C GLY A 778 0.23 -17.19 16.03
N TYR A 779 -0.59 -18.19 15.69
CA TYR A 779 -0.56 -18.86 14.39
C TYR A 779 -0.86 -17.89 13.24
N ALA A 780 -1.82 -17.00 13.48
CA ALA A 780 -2.22 -15.92 12.59
C ALA A 780 -1.96 -14.55 13.22
N SER A 781 -1.69 -13.55 12.37
CA SER A 781 -1.44 -12.17 12.79
C SER A 781 -1.92 -11.14 11.75
N THR A 782 -2.08 -9.88 12.13
CA THR A 782 -2.35 -8.81 11.16
C THR A 782 -1.08 -8.47 10.38
N GLY A 783 -1.21 -7.98 9.14
CA GLY A 783 -0.04 -7.57 8.35
C GLY A 783 0.90 -6.58 9.06
N HIS A 784 0.35 -5.65 9.85
CA HIS A 784 1.12 -4.74 10.68
C HIS A 784 1.92 -5.46 11.79
N ALA A 785 1.31 -6.45 12.46
CA ALA A 785 1.99 -7.26 13.48
C ALA A 785 3.05 -8.21 12.87
N ALA A 786 2.84 -8.63 11.62
CA ALA A 786 3.79 -9.41 10.84
C ALA A 786 4.97 -8.56 10.27
N GLN A 787 4.96 -7.23 10.41
CA GLN A 787 6.08 -6.40 9.94
C GLN A 787 7.36 -6.75 10.72
N GLY A 788 8.48 -6.89 9.99
CA GLY A 788 9.71 -7.43 10.55
C GLY A 788 9.67 -8.92 10.94
N ALA A 789 8.61 -9.67 10.65
CA ALA A 789 8.68 -11.13 10.62
C ALA A 789 9.45 -11.62 9.39
N THR A 790 10.06 -12.79 9.50
CA THR A 790 10.63 -13.58 8.40
C THR A 790 10.32 -15.03 8.73
N VAL A 791 9.77 -15.75 7.77
CA VAL A 791 9.27 -17.12 7.90
C VAL A 791 9.61 -17.88 6.62
N ASP A 792 9.42 -19.19 6.60
CA ASP A 792 9.69 -19.99 5.40
C ASP A 792 8.58 -19.81 4.36
N THR A 793 7.30 -19.88 4.79
CA THR A 793 6.13 -19.60 3.94
C THR A 793 5.13 -18.63 4.59
N CYS A 794 4.38 -17.91 3.77
CA CYS A 794 3.39 -16.92 4.22
C CYS A 794 2.09 -17.04 3.43
N HIS A 795 0.96 -17.16 4.12
CA HIS A 795 -0.38 -17.25 3.52
C HIS A 795 -1.21 -16.05 3.94
N VAL A 796 -1.53 -15.18 2.97
CA VAL A 796 -2.14 -13.86 3.19
C VAL A 796 -3.60 -13.88 2.79
N VAL A 797 -4.52 -13.64 3.72
CA VAL A 797 -5.96 -13.59 3.46
C VAL A 797 -6.50 -12.15 3.54
N ALA A 798 -7.24 -11.75 2.50
CA ALA A 798 -7.43 -10.34 2.17
C ALA A 798 -8.82 -10.04 1.60
N GLY A 799 -9.62 -9.26 2.36
CA GLY A 799 -10.98 -8.86 1.95
C GLY A 799 -11.02 -7.75 0.89
N LEU A 800 -11.85 -7.91 -0.14
CA LEU A 800 -12.00 -6.88 -1.17
C LEU A 800 -12.50 -5.54 -0.60
N GLY A 801 -11.75 -4.48 -0.90
CA GLY A 801 -12.04 -3.12 -0.41
C GLY A 801 -11.45 -2.83 0.98
N GLN A 802 -10.95 -3.83 1.70
CA GLN A 802 -10.21 -3.63 2.94
C GLN A 802 -8.71 -3.49 2.72
N VAL A 803 -8.19 -4.03 1.61
CA VAL A 803 -6.76 -4.06 1.27
C VAL A 803 -6.33 -2.94 0.32
N ASP A 804 -5.13 -2.42 0.57
CA ASP A 804 -4.37 -1.40 -0.16
C ASP A 804 -2.97 -1.93 -0.55
N ARG A 805 -2.15 -1.10 -1.21
CA ARG A 805 -0.80 -1.46 -1.70
C ARG A 805 0.09 -2.04 -0.61
N ALA A 806 0.25 -1.34 0.51
CA ALA A 806 1.06 -1.81 1.64
C ALA A 806 0.47 -3.09 2.26
N GLY A 807 -0.86 -3.16 2.31
CA GLY A 807 -1.66 -4.32 2.71
C GLY A 807 -1.39 -5.60 1.92
N VAL A 808 -0.94 -5.50 0.65
CA VAL A 808 -0.46 -6.67 -0.11
C VAL A 808 1.06 -6.83 -0.03
N TYR A 809 1.81 -5.75 -0.31
CA TYR A 809 3.27 -5.79 -0.46
C TYR A 809 3.99 -6.22 0.83
N VAL A 810 3.55 -5.75 2.01
CA VAL A 810 4.21 -6.14 3.27
C VAL A 810 3.97 -7.61 3.60
N PRO A 811 2.74 -8.16 3.58
CA PRO A 811 2.51 -9.59 3.80
C PRO A 811 3.16 -10.51 2.76
N LEU A 812 3.13 -10.17 1.46
CA LEU A 812 3.75 -10.98 0.39
C LEU A 812 5.29 -10.91 0.34
N THR A 813 5.93 -10.33 1.35
CA THR A 813 7.40 -10.28 1.47
C THR A 813 7.93 -10.92 2.75
N ARG A 814 7.11 -11.71 3.47
CA ARG A 814 7.51 -12.35 4.74
C ARG A 814 8.15 -13.72 4.57
N GLY A 815 7.65 -14.53 3.62
CA GLY A 815 8.14 -15.87 3.29
C GLY A 815 9.46 -15.86 2.51
N ARG A 816 10.35 -16.81 2.82
CA ARG A 816 11.63 -17.06 2.11
C ARG A 816 11.45 -17.92 0.86
N TYR A 817 10.51 -18.86 0.87
CA TYR A 817 10.29 -19.82 -0.21
C TYR A 817 8.98 -19.54 -0.96
N GLU A 818 7.88 -19.32 -0.24
CA GLU A 818 6.58 -19.06 -0.85
C GLU A 818 5.79 -17.97 -0.12
N ASN A 819 5.17 -17.07 -0.89
CA ASN A 819 4.16 -16.14 -0.42
C ASN A 819 2.91 -16.30 -1.29
N HIS A 820 1.76 -16.51 -0.64
CA HIS A 820 0.47 -16.79 -1.28
C HIS A 820 -0.57 -15.74 -0.89
N LEU A 821 -1.41 -15.29 -1.83
CA LEU A 821 -2.51 -14.33 -1.59
C LEU A 821 -3.87 -14.95 -1.89
N TYR A 822 -4.79 -14.86 -0.93
CA TYR A 822 -6.16 -15.37 -0.99
C TYR A 822 -7.15 -14.19 -0.87
N LEU A 823 -7.73 -13.77 -1.99
CA LEU A 823 -8.61 -12.60 -2.09
C LEU A 823 -10.08 -12.99 -1.89
N MET A 824 -10.66 -12.53 -0.77
CA MET A 824 -12.04 -12.79 -0.39
C MET A 824 -12.99 -11.81 -1.11
N ASP A 825 -13.76 -12.32 -2.07
CA ASP A 825 -14.83 -11.62 -2.79
C ASP A 825 -16.20 -12.07 -2.28
N THR A 826 -16.90 -11.17 -1.59
CA THR A 826 -18.27 -11.43 -1.09
C THR A 826 -19.32 -11.07 -2.14
N ARG A 827 -19.99 -12.08 -2.71
CA ARG A 827 -21.10 -11.94 -3.68
C ARG A 827 -22.43 -12.31 -3.05
N ALA A 828 -23.55 -11.82 -3.59
CA ALA A 828 -24.85 -12.40 -3.22
C ALA A 828 -24.91 -13.88 -3.59
N GLY A 829 -25.47 -14.68 -2.67
CA GLY A 829 -25.33 -16.13 -2.67
C GLY A 829 -24.33 -16.59 -1.61
N ASP A 830 -23.23 -15.85 -1.38
CA ASP A 830 -22.38 -16.12 -0.22
C ASP A 830 -23.16 -15.83 1.08
N PRO A 831 -22.99 -16.65 2.13
CA PRO A 831 -23.51 -16.37 3.47
C PRO A 831 -23.02 -15.00 4.01
N ASP A 832 -21.93 -14.47 3.45
CA ASP A 832 -21.33 -13.16 3.73
C ASP A 832 -22.13 -11.93 3.27
N THR A 833 -23.31 -12.10 2.66
CA THR A 833 -24.13 -10.98 2.15
C THR A 833 -25.49 -10.84 2.81
N GLY A 834 -25.83 -11.71 3.78
CA GLY A 834 -27.01 -11.54 4.63
C GLY A 834 -28.38 -11.68 3.94
N HIS A 835 -28.45 -11.92 2.63
CA HIS A 835 -29.71 -11.98 1.86
C HIS A 835 -29.74 -13.04 0.74
N GLY A 836 -28.94 -14.12 0.86
CA GLY A 836 -28.95 -15.28 -0.04
C GLY A 836 -29.37 -16.60 0.64
N SER A 837 -29.36 -17.70 -0.13
CA SER A 837 -29.65 -19.07 0.32
C SER A 837 -28.72 -19.56 1.45
N LEU A 838 -29.18 -20.55 2.21
CA LEU A 838 -28.49 -21.13 3.38
C LEU A 838 -27.32 -22.08 3.05
N LEU A 839 -26.96 -22.24 1.77
CA LEU A 839 -25.88 -23.12 1.35
C LEU A 839 -24.56 -22.35 1.32
N VAL A 840 -23.57 -22.81 2.10
CA VAL A 840 -22.19 -22.32 2.04
C VAL A 840 -21.55 -22.84 0.75
N GLU A 841 -21.66 -22.08 -0.33
CA GLU A 841 -21.01 -22.43 -1.59
C GLU A 841 -19.53 -22.02 -1.54
N GLU A 842 -18.61 -23.01 -1.48
CA GLU A 842 -17.16 -22.77 -1.56
C GLU A 842 -16.72 -22.36 -2.97
N ARG A 843 -17.12 -21.15 -3.38
CA ARG A 843 -16.79 -20.59 -4.68
C ARG A 843 -15.30 -20.27 -4.76
N ARG A 844 -14.63 -20.76 -5.81
CA ARG A 844 -13.25 -20.43 -6.20
C ARG A 844 -13.29 -19.81 -7.61
N GLU A 845 -12.58 -18.71 -7.81
CA GLU A 845 -12.58 -17.92 -9.05
C GLU A 845 -11.36 -18.25 -9.92
N THR A 846 -11.35 -17.73 -11.15
CA THR A 846 -10.22 -17.95 -12.07
C THR A 846 -8.99 -17.10 -11.70
N PRO A 847 -7.77 -17.51 -12.09
CA PRO A 847 -6.56 -16.74 -11.84
C PRO A 847 -6.57 -15.34 -12.47
N GLU A 848 -7.23 -15.16 -13.62
CA GLU A 848 -7.37 -13.86 -14.29
C GLU A 848 -8.23 -12.90 -13.45
N TYR A 849 -9.30 -13.40 -12.83
CA TYR A 849 -10.11 -12.61 -11.92
C TYR A 849 -9.31 -12.22 -10.67
N ALA A 850 -8.56 -13.17 -10.09
CA ALA A 850 -7.70 -12.90 -8.93
C ALA A 850 -6.60 -11.87 -9.26
N ARG A 851 -6.00 -11.95 -10.45
CA ARG A 851 -5.04 -10.97 -10.99
C ARG A 851 -5.65 -9.57 -11.08
N ASP A 852 -6.83 -9.45 -11.67
CA ASP A 852 -7.50 -8.16 -11.84
C ASP A 852 -7.91 -7.56 -10.48
N LEU A 853 -8.28 -8.39 -9.51
CA LEU A 853 -8.53 -7.96 -8.13
C LEU A 853 -7.26 -7.47 -7.42
N LEU A 854 -6.12 -8.15 -7.59
CA LEU A 854 -4.83 -7.72 -7.07
C LEU A 854 -4.39 -6.37 -7.68
N ILE A 855 -4.50 -6.20 -9.00
CA ILE A 855 -4.24 -4.92 -9.68
C ILE A 855 -5.11 -3.80 -9.07
N ASN A 856 -6.40 -4.07 -8.84
CA ASN A 856 -7.31 -3.10 -8.22
C ASN A 856 -7.05 -2.84 -6.72
N ALA A 857 -6.37 -3.74 -6.00
CA ALA A 857 -5.98 -3.56 -4.61
C ALA A 857 -4.67 -2.76 -4.49
N ALA A 858 -3.65 -3.12 -5.27
CA ALA A 858 -2.33 -2.50 -5.23
C ALA A 858 -2.30 -1.06 -5.78
N LYS A 859 -3.27 -0.67 -6.62
CA LYS A 859 -3.49 0.75 -7.00
C LYS A 859 -4.11 1.62 -5.90
N ARG A 860 -4.60 1.04 -4.80
CA ARG A 860 -5.14 1.83 -3.68
C ARG A 860 -4.00 2.16 -2.75
N ASP A 861 -3.77 3.45 -2.52
CA ASP A 861 -2.96 3.92 -1.42
C ASP A 861 -3.86 4.51 -0.33
N ARG A 862 -3.49 4.26 0.92
CA ARG A 862 -4.13 4.78 2.14
C ARG A 862 -3.11 5.34 3.14
N ALA A 863 -1.81 5.26 2.82
CA ALA A 863 -0.79 5.90 3.64
C ALA A 863 -1.02 7.41 3.66
N ASP A 864 -0.80 8.05 4.81
CA ASP A 864 -0.82 9.50 4.91
C ASP A 864 0.44 10.08 4.28
N ILE A 865 0.25 11.03 3.36
CA ILE A 865 1.29 11.66 2.55
C ILE A 865 1.42 13.14 2.89
N THR A 866 2.63 13.68 2.82
CA THR A 866 2.86 15.10 3.12
C THR A 866 2.21 16.01 2.07
N PRO A 867 1.83 17.25 2.44
CA PRO A 867 1.31 18.23 1.47
C PRO A 867 2.28 18.47 0.32
N GLN A 868 3.58 18.51 0.61
CA GLN A 868 4.64 18.69 -0.37
C GLN A 868 4.73 17.52 -1.36
N GLN A 869 4.54 16.27 -0.92
CA GLN A 869 4.48 15.13 -1.82
C GLN A 869 3.21 15.17 -2.67
N LEU A 870 2.04 15.30 -2.04
CA LEU A 870 0.77 15.32 -2.76
C LEU A 870 0.72 16.44 -3.82
N TRP A 871 1.22 17.63 -3.50
CA TRP A 871 1.29 18.73 -4.47
C TRP A 871 2.13 18.35 -5.69
N ARG A 872 3.29 17.70 -5.50
CA ARG A 872 4.16 17.27 -6.62
C ARG A 872 3.47 16.21 -7.47
N ASP A 873 2.86 15.23 -6.84
CA ASP A 873 2.23 14.10 -7.51
C ASP A 873 1.01 14.60 -8.32
N ALA A 874 0.14 15.40 -7.70
CA ALA A 874 -1.00 16.03 -8.38
C ALA A 874 -0.58 17.03 -9.48
N ARG A 875 0.54 17.75 -9.31
CA ARG A 875 1.06 18.65 -10.36
C ARG A 875 1.64 17.86 -11.53
N ALA A 876 2.35 16.76 -11.27
CA ALA A 876 2.85 15.88 -12.32
C ALA A 876 1.70 15.25 -13.11
N ASP A 877 0.66 14.76 -12.43
CA ASP A 877 -0.56 14.23 -13.05
C ASP A 877 -1.26 15.29 -13.92
N PHE A 878 -1.35 16.54 -13.44
CA PHE A 878 -1.94 17.64 -14.21
C PHE A 878 -1.15 17.97 -15.48
N GLU A 879 0.18 18.09 -15.40
CA GLU A 879 1.01 18.36 -16.59
C GLU A 879 1.01 17.16 -17.56
N LEU A 880 1.00 15.93 -17.05
CA LEU A 880 0.90 14.73 -17.88
C LEU A 880 -0.45 14.67 -18.60
N ALA A 881 -1.56 14.96 -17.89
CA ALA A 881 -2.90 15.03 -18.49
C ALA A 881 -2.98 16.13 -19.56
N LYS A 882 -2.41 17.31 -19.28
CA LYS A 882 -2.32 18.44 -20.22
C LYS A 882 -1.59 18.05 -21.51
N LEU A 883 -0.45 17.36 -21.38
CA LEU A 883 0.33 16.83 -22.51
C LEU A 883 -0.40 15.72 -23.27
N SER A 884 -1.10 14.81 -22.58
CA SER A 884 -1.74 13.64 -23.19
C SER A 884 -3.05 13.95 -23.91
N SER A 885 -3.79 14.96 -23.44
CA SER A 885 -5.13 15.30 -23.95
C SER A 885 -5.18 16.59 -24.80
N ASN A 886 -4.02 17.22 -25.05
CA ASN A 886 -3.93 18.58 -25.62
C ASN A 886 -4.84 19.58 -24.88
N LEU A 887 -4.88 19.50 -23.54
CA LEU A 887 -5.74 20.35 -22.73
C LEU A 887 -5.26 21.80 -22.83
N VAL A 888 -6.00 22.62 -23.58
CA VAL A 888 -5.81 24.06 -23.59
C VAL A 888 -6.43 24.60 -22.30
N VAL A 889 -5.58 25.02 -21.38
CA VAL A 889 -5.98 25.71 -20.15
C VAL A 889 -5.36 27.09 -20.19
N ASP A 890 -6.21 28.12 -20.18
CA ASP A 890 -5.77 29.52 -20.34
C ASP A 890 -4.99 30.03 -19.12
N GLU A 891 -5.26 29.47 -17.93
CA GLU A 891 -4.61 29.81 -16.67
C GLU A 891 -4.11 28.55 -15.93
N ASP A 892 -3.01 28.66 -15.19
CA ASP A 892 -2.49 27.57 -14.36
C ASP A 892 -3.32 27.45 -13.07
N PRO A 893 -4.05 26.35 -12.82
CA PRO A 893 -4.95 26.24 -11.68
C PRO A 893 -4.22 26.21 -10.32
N TYR A 894 -2.90 25.99 -10.29
CA TYR A 894 -2.10 26.08 -9.07
C TYR A 894 -1.63 27.52 -8.79
N ALA A 895 -1.68 28.44 -9.76
CA ALA A 895 -1.22 29.80 -9.59
C ALA A 895 -2.00 30.53 -8.48
N GLY A 896 -1.30 31.36 -7.71
CA GLY A 896 -1.89 32.08 -6.57
C GLY A 896 -2.16 31.25 -5.32
N THR A 897 -2.04 29.91 -5.35
CA THR A 897 -2.21 29.07 -4.16
C THR A 897 -1.00 29.16 -3.21
N HIS A 898 -1.25 29.15 -1.89
CA HIS A 898 -0.20 29.10 -0.85
C HIS A 898 0.82 27.99 -1.09
N MET A 899 0.32 26.79 -1.40
CA MET A 899 1.18 25.63 -1.67
C MET A 899 2.03 25.80 -2.93
N ALA A 900 1.56 26.47 -3.99
CA ALA A 900 2.41 26.74 -5.15
C ALA A 900 3.57 27.70 -4.82
N ALA A 901 3.34 28.72 -3.98
CA ALA A 901 4.40 29.63 -3.54
C ALA A 901 5.47 28.89 -2.71
N ILE A 902 5.04 28.10 -1.71
CA ILE A 902 5.93 27.26 -0.90
C ILE A 902 6.70 26.27 -1.78
N MET A 903 6.03 25.59 -2.70
CA MET A 903 6.64 24.57 -3.55
C MET A 903 7.61 25.15 -4.59
N ALA A 904 7.37 26.35 -5.11
CA ALA A 904 8.33 27.06 -5.96
C ALA A 904 9.63 27.37 -5.21
N GLN A 905 9.54 27.84 -3.95
CA GLN A 905 10.71 28.07 -3.10
C GLN A 905 11.44 26.74 -2.80
N ARG A 906 10.71 25.69 -2.40
CA ARG A 906 11.27 24.35 -2.10
C ARG A 906 11.99 23.75 -3.31
N GLN A 907 11.38 23.79 -4.50
CA GLN A 907 12.00 23.33 -5.75
C GLN A 907 13.27 24.10 -6.09
N SER A 908 13.28 25.43 -5.89
CA SER A 908 14.47 26.27 -6.09
C SER A 908 15.62 25.87 -5.16
N MET A 909 15.34 25.76 -3.84
CA MET A 909 16.33 25.34 -2.84
C MET A 909 16.86 23.93 -3.11
N ARG A 910 15.99 22.98 -3.45
CA ARG A 910 16.38 21.61 -3.82
C ARG A 910 17.24 21.58 -5.08
N ARG A 911 16.91 22.38 -6.11
CA ARG A 911 17.69 22.46 -7.34
C ARG A 911 19.10 23.01 -7.09
N ALA A 912 19.23 24.05 -6.27
CA ALA A 912 20.52 24.58 -5.85
C ALA A 912 21.35 23.54 -5.07
N ARG A 913 20.72 22.83 -4.12
CA ARG A 913 21.31 21.74 -3.34
C ARG A 913 21.84 20.59 -4.22
N LEU A 914 21.07 20.18 -5.22
CA LEU A 914 21.45 19.14 -6.18
C LEU A 914 22.61 19.58 -7.09
N GLU A 915 22.56 20.81 -7.63
CA GLU A 915 23.64 21.34 -8.46
C GLU A 915 24.95 21.37 -7.68
N GLU A 916 24.95 21.89 -6.44
CA GLU A 916 26.14 21.89 -5.58
C GLU A 916 26.68 20.47 -5.34
N PHE A 917 25.82 19.51 -5.00
CA PHE A 917 26.21 18.12 -4.76
C PHE A 917 26.84 17.45 -6.00
N TYR A 918 26.25 17.66 -7.18
CA TYR A 918 26.80 17.13 -8.43
C TYR A 918 28.09 17.83 -8.87
N GLN A 919 28.24 19.14 -8.63
CA GLN A 919 29.48 19.85 -8.91
C GLN A 919 30.62 19.38 -8.00
N ALA A 920 30.40 19.26 -6.69
CA ALA A 920 31.40 18.68 -5.76
C ALA A 920 31.81 17.25 -6.19
N THR A 921 30.87 16.43 -6.63
CA THR A 921 31.15 15.09 -7.16
C THR A 921 31.98 15.12 -8.46
N ARG A 922 31.70 16.06 -9.37
CA ARG A 922 32.48 16.29 -10.60
C ARG A 922 33.90 16.75 -10.28
N GLU A 923 34.06 17.68 -9.34
CA GLU A 923 35.35 18.19 -8.89
C GLU A 923 36.19 17.10 -8.23
N GLN A 924 35.62 16.28 -7.35
CA GLN A 924 36.33 15.13 -6.77
C GLN A 924 36.79 14.13 -7.84
N ARG A 925 35.95 13.85 -8.86
CA ARG A 925 36.33 13.00 -10.00
C ARG A 925 37.44 13.65 -10.85
N ALA A 926 37.39 14.95 -11.07
CA ALA A 926 38.42 15.71 -11.79
C ALA A 926 39.74 15.78 -11.00
N ALA A 927 39.68 15.95 -9.67
CA ALA A 927 40.83 15.95 -8.77
C ALA A 927 41.50 14.57 -8.70
N LYS A 928 40.72 13.48 -8.68
CA LYS A 928 41.26 12.11 -8.82
C LYS A 928 41.93 11.88 -10.17
N LYS A 929 41.44 12.49 -11.26
CA LYS A 929 42.12 12.50 -12.57
C LYS A 929 43.35 13.42 -12.65
N LYS A 930 43.49 14.39 -11.75
CA LYS A 930 44.57 15.41 -11.74
C LYS A 930 45.69 15.17 -10.73
N LYS A 931 45.51 14.27 -9.74
CA LYS A 931 46.64 13.82 -8.91
C LYS A 931 47.49 12.84 -9.73
N PRO A 932 48.76 13.16 -10.09
CA PRO A 932 49.73 12.10 -10.27
C PRO A 932 49.82 11.34 -8.94
N ALA A 933 49.88 10.00 -8.99
CA ALA A 933 50.08 9.23 -7.78
C ALA A 933 51.39 9.69 -7.12
N ARG A 934 51.36 10.01 -5.81
CA ARG A 934 52.60 10.04 -5.03
C ARG A 934 53.17 8.63 -5.14
N ALA A 935 54.35 8.48 -5.73
CA ALA A 935 55.09 7.24 -5.64
C ALA A 935 55.29 6.92 -4.16
N LEU A 936 54.74 5.79 -3.73
CA LEU A 936 55.09 5.17 -2.45
C LEU A 936 56.57 4.79 -2.52
N THR A 937 57.30 4.84 -1.40
CA THR A 937 58.68 4.34 -1.43
C THR A 937 58.69 2.82 -1.62
N PRO A 938 59.80 2.25 -2.15
CA PRO A 938 59.97 0.80 -2.24
C PRO A 938 59.64 0.05 -0.95
N GLU A 939 60.00 0.61 0.21
CA GLU A 939 59.68 0.03 1.52
C GLU A 939 58.18 0.09 1.85
N GLU A 940 57.52 1.23 1.61
CA GLU A 940 56.08 1.42 1.86
C GLU A 940 55.20 0.43 1.06
N ILE A 941 55.61 0.02 -0.15
CA ILE A 941 54.89 -0.94 -1.01
C ILE A 941 55.04 -2.37 -0.49
N VAL A 942 56.25 -2.75 -0.09
CA VAL A 942 56.58 -4.10 0.40
C VAL A 942 55.96 -4.34 1.79
N GLU A 943 56.03 -3.36 2.68
CA GLU A 943 55.46 -3.43 4.04
C GLU A 943 53.91 -3.51 4.02
N ALA A 944 53.25 -2.87 3.05
CA ALA A 944 51.80 -2.98 2.88
C ALA A 944 51.32 -4.32 2.29
N SER A 945 52.22 -5.07 1.64
CA SER A 945 51.91 -6.30 0.89
C SER A 945 52.24 -7.57 1.68
N LEU A 946 53.20 -7.52 2.61
CA LEU A 946 53.64 -8.67 3.41
C LEU A 946 52.99 -8.68 4.81
N LYS A 947 51.90 -9.45 4.95
CA LYS A 947 51.38 -9.83 6.27
C LYS A 947 52.37 -10.78 6.96
N ASP A 948 53.03 -10.26 8.00
CA ASP A 948 53.73 -11.01 9.05
C ASP A 948 55.03 -11.77 8.65
N ARG A 949 55.95 -11.16 7.89
CA ARG A 949 57.35 -11.64 7.76
C ARG A 949 58.42 -10.55 7.89
N PRO A 950 59.62 -10.86 8.45
CA PRO A 950 60.74 -9.93 8.47
C PRO A 950 61.38 -9.75 7.07
N LEU A 951 61.78 -8.52 6.75
CA LEU A 951 62.40 -8.17 5.46
C LEU A 951 63.71 -8.94 5.15
N ALA A 952 64.36 -9.48 6.17
CA ALA A 952 65.70 -10.10 6.08
C ALA A 952 65.73 -11.47 5.38
N ASP A 953 64.59 -12.15 5.25
CA ASP A 953 64.49 -13.49 4.67
C ASP A 953 64.28 -13.48 3.13
N ILE A 954 64.25 -12.30 2.51
CA ILE A 954 63.98 -12.12 1.08
C ILE A 954 65.29 -11.85 0.33
N PRO A 955 65.64 -12.62 -0.72
CA PRO A 955 66.83 -12.35 -1.54
C PRO A 955 66.79 -10.95 -2.17
N GLY A 956 67.90 -10.20 -2.12
CA GLY A 956 67.96 -8.81 -2.56
C GLY A 956 67.52 -8.58 -4.02
N TRP A 957 67.83 -9.53 -4.93
CA TRP A 957 67.40 -9.48 -6.33
C TRP A 957 65.87 -9.59 -6.50
N LEU A 958 65.20 -10.30 -5.58
CA LEU A 958 63.74 -10.43 -5.56
C LEU A 958 63.09 -9.17 -4.98
N LEU A 959 63.71 -8.55 -3.97
CA LEU A 959 63.30 -7.23 -3.44
C LEU A 959 63.34 -6.15 -4.53
N GLU A 960 64.42 -6.05 -5.31
CA GLU A 960 64.50 -5.09 -6.43
C GLU A 960 63.41 -5.31 -7.50
N GLN A 961 62.96 -6.55 -7.69
CA GLN A 961 61.95 -6.90 -8.70
C GLN A 961 60.50 -6.84 -8.18
N MET A 962 60.28 -7.04 -6.87
CA MET A 962 58.98 -6.87 -6.20
C MET A 962 58.55 -5.40 -6.09
N VAL A 963 59.46 -4.44 -6.27
CA VAL A 963 59.14 -3.00 -6.29
C VAL A 963 58.45 -2.57 -7.60
N ASP A 964 58.66 -3.31 -8.70
CA ASP A 964 58.28 -2.90 -10.06
C ASP A 964 57.02 -3.60 -10.62
N ALA A 965 56.48 -4.63 -9.93
CA ALA A 965 55.55 -5.61 -10.52
C ALA A 965 54.19 -5.92 -9.83
N PRO A 966 53.97 -5.84 -8.50
CA PRO A 966 52.83 -6.52 -7.87
C PRO A 966 51.47 -5.84 -8.16
N HIS A 967 51.40 -4.51 -8.11
CA HIS A 967 50.15 -3.78 -8.34
C HIS A 967 49.63 -3.94 -9.77
N THR A 968 50.52 -3.95 -10.77
CA THR A 968 50.15 -4.10 -12.19
C THR A 968 49.73 -5.52 -12.54
N VAL A 969 50.35 -6.56 -11.95
CA VAL A 969 49.97 -7.96 -12.20
C VAL A 969 48.58 -8.28 -11.64
N VAL A 970 48.29 -7.91 -10.38
CA VAL A 970 47.00 -8.26 -9.75
C VAL A 970 45.83 -7.48 -10.35
N GLU A 971 46.00 -6.18 -10.66
CA GLU A 971 44.96 -5.41 -11.36
C GLU A 971 44.73 -5.94 -12.79
N THR A 972 45.79 -6.35 -13.49
CA THR A 972 45.66 -6.92 -14.85
C THR A 972 45.05 -8.33 -14.80
N TYR A 973 45.35 -9.14 -13.79
CA TYR A 973 44.65 -10.41 -13.53
C TYR A 973 43.14 -10.17 -13.36
N GLN A 974 42.74 -9.27 -12.45
CA GLN A 974 41.33 -8.97 -12.18
C GLN A 974 40.60 -8.39 -13.40
N ALA A 975 41.24 -7.51 -14.17
CA ALA A 975 40.67 -6.97 -15.41
C ALA A 975 40.55 -8.05 -16.51
N THR A 976 41.51 -8.96 -16.61
CA THR A 976 41.46 -10.10 -17.55
C THR A 976 40.39 -11.12 -17.13
N GLU A 977 40.24 -11.39 -15.83
CA GLU A 977 39.22 -12.26 -15.25
C GLU A 977 37.81 -11.72 -15.50
N GLN A 978 37.58 -10.43 -15.25
CA GLN A 978 36.32 -9.75 -15.60
C GLN A 978 36.03 -9.82 -17.11
N THR A 979 37.05 -9.59 -17.95
CA THR A 979 36.90 -9.66 -19.41
C THR A 979 36.57 -11.09 -19.87
N TYR A 980 37.23 -12.10 -19.31
CA TYR A 980 36.96 -13.51 -19.59
C TYR A 980 35.53 -13.90 -19.22
N HIS A 981 35.07 -13.57 -18.01
CA HIS A 981 33.69 -13.85 -17.58
C HIS A 981 32.66 -13.18 -18.49
N VAL A 982 32.86 -11.91 -18.88
CA VAL A 982 31.96 -11.21 -19.82
C VAL A 982 31.93 -11.88 -21.21
N LEU A 983 33.03 -12.47 -21.66
CA LEU A 983 33.07 -13.21 -22.93
C LEU A 983 32.42 -14.59 -22.83
N VAL A 984 32.60 -15.30 -21.71
CA VAL A 984 31.94 -16.59 -21.43
C VAL A 984 30.43 -16.41 -21.32
N ASP A 985 29.95 -15.43 -20.55
CA ASP A 985 28.53 -15.13 -20.40
C ASP A 985 27.89 -14.79 -21.76
N LYS A 986 28.57 -13.99 -22.60
CA LYS A 986 28.10 -13.68 -23.96
C LYS A 986 28.10 -14.90 -24.89
N ALA A 987 29.10 -15.77 -24.79
CA ALA A 987 29.13 -17.00 -25.57
C ALA A 987 27.99 -17.94 -25.17
N GLN A 988 27.69 -18.06 -23.87
CA GLN A 988 26.60 -18.87 -23.36
C GLN A 988 25.23 -18.29 -23.77
N GLN A 989 25.02 -16.98 -23.60
CA GLN A 989 23.79 -16.30 -24.05
C GLN A 989 23.55 -16.45 -25.56
N ALA A 990 24.61 -16.41 -26.37
CA ALA A 990 24.51 -16.65 -27.81
C ALA A 990 24.16 -18.12 -28.15
N GLU A 991 24.61 -19.09 -27.36
CA GLU A 991 24.27 -20.51 -27.56
C GLU A 991 22.83 -20.80 -27.11
N GLU A 992 22.38 -20.23 -25.99
CA GLU A 992 20.98 -20.24 -25.55
C GLU A 992 20.07 -19.57 -26.61
N ALA A 993 20.49 -18.43 -27.16
CA ALA A 993 19.79 -17.78 -28.26
C ALA A 993 19.69 -18.67 -29.50
N LYS A 994 20.75 -19.41 -29.89
CA LYS A 994 20.68 -20.39 -31.01
C LYS A 994 19.69 -21.52 -30.75
N GLN A 995 19.56 -21.98 -29.50
CA GLN A 995 18.61 -23.03 -29.13
C GLN A 995 17.16 -22.54 -29.21
N HIS A 996 16.90 -21.29 -28.85
CA HIS A 996 15.55 -20.71 -28.88
C HIS A 996 15.15 -20.06 -30.22
N LEU A 997 16.11 -19.67 -31.06
CA LEU A 997 15.87 -19.03 -32.36
C LEU A 997 14.89 -19.80 -33.27
N PRO A 998 14.96 -21.14 -33.44
CA PRO A 998 14.02 -21.88 -34.28
C PRO A 998 12.57 -21.79 -33.78
N GLY A 999 12.37 -21.76 -32.45
CA GLY A 999 11.05 -21.60 -31.85
C GLY A 999 10.47 -20.21 -32.11
N VAL A 1000 11.27 -19.16 -31.95
CA VAL A 1000 10.83 -17.77 -32.25
C VAL A 1000 10.53 -17.58 -33.73
N VAL A 1001 11.31 -18.19 -34.64
CA VAL A 1001 11.03 -18.16 -36.08
C VAL A 1001 9.71 -18.86 -36.39
N ALA A 1002 9.48 -20.07 -35.87
CA ALA A 1002 8.22 -20.80 -36.07
C ALA A 1002 7.01 -20.02 -35.53
N THR A 1003 7.11 -19.45 -34.32
CA THR A 1003 6.06 -18.59 -33.75
C THR A 1003 5.81 -17.34 -34.61
N LEU A 1004 6.85 -16.72 -35.15
CA LEU A 1004 6.70 -15.56 -36.04
C LEU A 1004 6.02 -15.94 -37.36
N GLU A 1005 6.35 -17.08 -37.95
CA GLU A 1005 5.70 -17.61 -39.17
C GLU A 1005 4.20 -17.92 -38.92
N GLU A 1006 3.86 -18.55 -37.80
CA GLU A 1006 2.48 -18.80 -37.39
C GLU A 1006 1.70 -17.50 -37.17
N LEU A 1007 2.29 -16.51 -36.47
CA LEU A 1007 1.66 -15.21 -36.24
C LEU A 1007 1.50 -14.39 -37.53
N GLN A 1008 2.44 -14.48 -38.46
CA GLN A 1008 2.32 -13.86 -39.79
C GLN A 1008 1.22 -14.52 -40.63
N ALA A 1009 1.09 -15.86 -40.59
CA ALA A 1009 0.00 -16.58 -41.23
C ALA A 1009 -1.37 -16.21 -40.64
N LYS A 1010 -1.48 -16.19 -39.30
CA LYS A 1010 -2.67 -15.75 -38.55
C LYS A 1010 -3.04 -14.32 -38.90
N LYS A 1011 -2.07 -13.40 -38.95
CA LYS A 1011 -2.29 -12.00 -39.37
C LYS A 1011 -2.82 -11.92 -40.80
N CYS A 1012 -2.21 -12.63 -41.74
CA CYS A 1012 -2.65 -12.68 -43.14
C CYS A 1012 -4.11 -13.20 -43.26
N GLN A 1013 -4.48 -14.22 -42.49
CA GLN A 1013 -5.85 -14.73 -42.43
C GLN A 1013 -6.85 -13.70 -41.89
N VAL A 1014 -6.49 -12.97 -40.83
CA VAL A 1014 -7.32 -11.89 -40.26
C VAL A 1014 -7.43 -10.70 -41.22
N GLU A 1015 -6.35 -10.33 -41.93
CA GLU A 1015 -6.37 -9.27 -42.96
C GLU A 1015 -7.29 -9.62 -44.14
N GLN A 1016 -7.27 -10.87 -44.60
CA GLN A 1016 -8.17 -11.38 -45.63
C GLN A 1016 -9.64 -11.36 -45.14
N GLY A 1017 -9.89 -11.84 -43.91
CA GLY A 1017 -11.22 -11.80 -43.29
C GLY A 1017 -11.76 -10.38 -43.14
N PHE A 1018 -10.94 -9.44 -42.64
CA PHE A 1018 -11.29 -8.03 -42.49
C PHE A 1018 -11.62 -7.37 -43.83
N THR A 1019 -10.83 -7.68 -44.87
CA THR A 1019 -11.06 -7.18 -46.23
C THR A 1019 -12.39 -7.71 -46.80
N ALA A 1020 -12.67 -9.00 -46.61
CA ALA A 1020 -13.93 -9.63 -47.05
C ALA A 1020 -15.16 -9.06 -46.31
N ALA A 1021 -15.11 -8.99 -44.97
CA ALA A 1021 -16.19 -8.44 -44.16
C ALA A 1021 -16.48 -6.96 -44.50
N ARG A 1022 -15.44 -6.18 -44.79
CA ARG A 1022 -15.60 -4.79 -45.25
C ARG A 1022 -16.26 -4.69 -46.63
N ALA A 1023 -15.88 -5.56 -47.58
CA ALA A 1023 -16.53 -5.61 -48.89
C ALA A 1023 -18.01 -6.06 -48.79
N GLU A 1024 -18.33 -6.98 -47.88
CA GLU A 1024 -19.71 -7.39 -47.59
C GLU A 1024 -20.52 -6.25 -46.96
N LEU A 1025 -19.94 -5.51 -46.00
CA LEU A 1025 -20.54 -4.31 -45.42
C LEU A 1025 -20.81 -3.22 -46.46
N GLU A 1026 -19.89 -2.96 -47.40
CA GLU A 1026 -20.09 -2.02 -48.52
C GLU A 1026 -21.17 -2.53 -49.51
N THR A 1027 -21.29 -3.85 -49.68
CA THR A 1027 -22.34 -4.49 -50.50
C THR A 1027 -23.73 -4.39 -49.84
N GLU A 1028 -23.86 -4.62 -48.53
CA GLU A 1028 -25.13 -4.43 -47.80
C GLU A 1028 -25.50 -2.93 -47.65
N ARG A 1029 -24.52 -2.03 -47.60
CA ARG A 1029 -24.76 -0.58 -47.67
C ARG A 1029 -25.34 -0.17 -49.02
N SER A 1030 -24.95 -0.79 -50.13
CA SER A 1030 -25.36 -0.40 -51.49
C SER A 1030 -26.68 -1.01 -52.00
N LYS A 1031 -27.19 -2.11 -51.41
CA LYS A 1031 -28.46 -2.76 -51.83
C LYS A 1031 -29.71 -1.86 -51.67
N PRO A 1032 -30.44 -1.54 -52.76
CA PRO A 1032 -31.75 -0.88 -52.69
C PRO A 1032 -32.87 -1.94 -52.58
N GLY A 1033 -33.82 -1.76 -51.65
CA GLY A 1033 -35.08 -2.52 -51.62
C GLY A 1033 -35.43 -3.28 -50.32
N LEU A 1034 -34.52 -3.40 -49.34
CA LEU A 1034 -34.86 -4.07 -48.06
C LEU A 1034 -35.65 -3.17 -47.09
N VAL A 1035 -36.60 -3.79 -46.37
CA VAL A 1035 -37.38 -3.17 -45.29
C VAL A 1035 -36.46 -2.65 -44.18
N LYS A 1036 -36.74 -1.43 -43.71
CA LYS A 1036 -35.89 -0.62 -42.82
C LYS A 1036 -35.39 -1.36 -41.56
N LEU A 1037 -36.21 -2.24 -40.98
CA LEU A 1037 -35.87 -3.01 -39.78
C LEU A 1037 -34.85 -4.13 -40.07
N VAL A 1038 -35.05 -4.89 -41.15
CA VAL A 1038 -34.19 -6.02 -41.55
C VAL A 1038 -32.82 -5.52 -42.03
N ARG A 1039 -32.81 -4.42 -42.80
CA ARG A 1039 -31.57 -3.76 -43.24
C ARG A 1039 -30.75 -3.23 -42.04
N GLY A 1040 -31.42 -2.72 -41.01
CA GLY A 1040 -30.78 -2.25 -39.78
C GLY A 1040 -30.19 -3.35 -38.90
N GLY A 1041 -30.71 -4.59 -38.98
CA GLY A 1041 -30.12 -5.77 -38.35
C GLY A 1041 -28.83 -6.19 -39.05
N LYS A 1042 -28.92 -6.51 -40.34
CA LYS A 1042 -27.78 -6.97 -41.15
C LYS A 1042 -26.62 -5.98 -41.21
N LEU A 1043 -26.90 -4.67 -41.30
CA LEU A 1043 -25.85 -3.65 -41.25
C LEU A 1043 -25.11 -3.59 -39.91
N LYS A 1044 -25.79 -3.90 -38.79
CA LYS A 1044 -25.14 -3.96 -37.47
C LYS A 1044 -24.30 -5.22 -37.31
N GLU A 1045 -24.78 -6.34 -37.83
CA GLU A 1045 -24.09 -7.63 -37.83
C GLU A 1045 -22.80 -7.57 -38.66
N ALA A 1046 -22.88 -7.06 -39.90
CA ALA A 1046 -21.71 -6.84 -40.75
C ALA A 1046 -20.75 -5.77 -40.19
N GLN A 1047 -21.26 -4.71 -39.55
CA GLN A 1047 -20.40 -3.71 -38.88
C GLN A 1047 -19.69 -4.30 -37.66
N PHE A 1048 -20.39 -5.10 -36.84
CA PHE A 1048 -19.80 -5.79 -35.68
C PHE A 1048 -18.69 -6.75 -36.11
N GLN A 1049 -18.89 -7.51 -37.18
CA GLN A 1049 -17.87 -8.40 -37.74
C GLN A 1049 -16.63 -7.65 -38.26
N VAL A 1050 -16.81 -6.46 -38.85
CA VAL A 1050 -15.70 -5.58 -39.25
C VAL A 1050 -14.96 -5.01 -38.04
N ASP A 1051 -15.67 -4.65 -36.97
CA ASP A 1051 -15.07 -4.09 -35.76
C ASP A 1051 -14.31 -5.15 -34.94
N ASP A 1052 -14.86 -6.37 -34.79
CA ASP A 1052 -14.19 -7.53 -34.19
C ASP A 1052 -12.90 -7.93 -34.93
N LEU A 1053 -12.99 -8.09 -36.26
CA LEU A 1053 -11.80 -8.39 -37.08
C LEU A 1053 -10.75 -7.26 -37.07
N ARG A 1054 -11.16 -6.01 -36.81
CA ARG A 1054 -10.24 -4.88 -36.63
C ARG A 1054 -9.48 -4.98 -35.30
N GLU A 1055 -10.16 -5.33 -34.21
CA GLU A 1055 -9.49 -5.54 -32.91
C GLU A 1055 -8.52 -6.73 -32.98
N GLN A 1056 -8.93 -7.83 -33.61
CA GLN A 1056 -8.08 -8.99 -33.87
C GLN A 1056 -6.85 -8.62 -34.73
N LEU A 1057 -7.01 -7.76 -35.75
CA LEU A 1057 -5.90 -7.31 -36.59
C LEU A 1057 -4.88 -6.45 -35.83
N VAL A 1058 -5.36 -5.55 -34.95
CA VAL A 1058 -4.50 -4.75 -34.08
C VAL A 1058 -3.74 -5.64 -33.10
N HIS A 1059 -4.42 -6.62 -32.49
CA HIS A 1059 -3.82 -7.56 -31.56
C HIS A 1059 -2.73 -8.41 -32.24
N THR A 1060 -3.06 -9.09 -33.36
CA THR A 1060 -2.13 -9.97 -34.08
C THR A 1060 -0.95 -9.19 -34.68
N THR A 1061 -1.14 -7.91 -35.05
CA THR A 1061 -0.03 -7.05 -35.48
C THR A 1061 0.96 -6.80 -34.35
N ARG A 1062 0.48 -6.53 -33.13
CA ARG A 1062 1.34 -6.34 -31.96
C ARG A 1062 2.06 -7.62 -31.53
N GLU A 1063 1.41 -8.79 -31.68
CA GLU A 1063 2.07 -10.10 -31.50
C GLU A 1063 3.23 -10.27 -32.49
N VAL A 1064 3.00 -10.00 -33.78
CA VAL A 1064 4.05 -10.07 -34.83
C VAL A 1064 5.19 -9.09 -34.57
N GLU A 1065 4.91 -7.84 -34.17
CA GLU A 1065 5.93 -6.84 -33.83
C GLU A 1065 6.81 -7.29 -32.64
N THR A 1066 6.19 -7.91 -31.63
CA THR A 1066 6.88 -8.42 -30.44
C THR A 1066 7.81 -9.58 -30.79
N ALA A 1067 7.31 -10.58 -31.53
CA ALA A 1067 8.12 -11.71 -32.02
C ALA A 1067 9.23 -11.24 -32.97
N SER A 1068 8.98 -10.21 -33.78
CA SER A 1068 9.99 -9.59 -34.67
C SER A 1068 11.05 -8.77 -33.92
N ALA A 1069 10.76 -8.27 -32.72
CA ALA A 1069 11.76 -7.66 -31.84
C ALA A 1069 12.64 -8.76 -31.21
N GLN A 1070 12.02 -9.78 -30.61
CA GLN A 1070 12.74 -10.92 -30.02
C GLN A 1070 13.64 -11.65 -31.02
N LEU A 1071 13.20 -11.80 -32.28
CA LEU A 1071 14.02 -12.36 -33.36
C LEU A 1071 15.28 -11.52 -33.63
N ARG A 1072 15.16 -10.20 -33.64
CA ARG A 1072 16.31 -9.28 -33.83
C ARG A 1072 17.27 -9.34 -32.65
N ASP A 1073 16.75 -9.36 -31.43
CA ASP A 1073 17.58 -9.45 -30.22
C ASP A 1073 18.42 -10.74 -30.21
N TYR A 1074 17.83 -11.89 -30.55
CA TYR A 1074 18.57 -13.15 -30.69
C TYR A 1074 19.55 -13.15 -31.87
N GLN A 1075 19.21 -12.52 -33.01
CA GLN A 1075 20.12 -12.37 -34.13
C GLN A 1075 21.34 -11.50 -33.77
N ASP A 1076 21.14 -10.39 -33.05
CA ASP A 1076 22.22 -9.51 -32.59
C ASP A 1076 23.08 -10.17 -31.50
N MET A 1077 22.49 -10.94 -30.59
CA MET A 1077 23.23 -11.77 -29.62
C MET A 1077 24.15 -12.78 -30.32
N ILE A 1078 23.66 -13.44 -31.37
CA ILE A 1078 24.43 -14.42 -32.15
C ILE A 1078 25.50 -13.71 -33.01
N ALA A 1079 25.17 -12.57 -33.62
CA ALA A 1079 26.09 -11.80 -34.47
C ALA A 1079 27.22 -11.10 -33.69
N THR A 1080 26.98 -10.76 -32.43
CA THR A 1080 27.98 -10.15 -31.52
C THR A 1080 28.65 -11.15 -30.57
N ALA A 1081 28.38 -12.45 -30.76
CA ALA A 1081 28.98 -13.52 -29.98
C ALA A 1081 30.51 -13.58 -30.15
N PRO A 1082 31.29 -13.69 -29.07
CA PRO A 1082 32.74 -13.85 -29.18
C PRO A 1082 33.08 -15.24 -29.73
N THR A 1083 34.14 -15.32 -30.53
CA THR A 1083 34.57 -16.60 -31.12
C THR A 1083 35.21 -17.50 -30.05
N PRO A 1084 35.21 -18.84 -30.22
CA PRO A 1084 35.94 -19.76 -29.35
C PRO A 1084 37.43 -19.41 -29.23
N GLU A 1085 38.02 -18.86 -30.29
CA GLU A 1085 39.40 -18.36 -30.29
C GLU A 1085 39.57 -17.12 -29.38
N GLN A 1086 38.63 -16.18 -29.38
CA GLN A 1086 38.66 -15.01 -28.49
C GLN A 1086 38.48 -15.38 -27.02
N VAL A 1087 37.58 -16.34 -26.73
CA VAL A 1087 37.39 -16.87 -25.37
C VAL A 1087 38.66 -17.61 -24.93
N GLY A 1088 39.20 -18.50 -25.77
CA GLY A 1088 40.43 -19.25 -25.48
C GLY A 1088 41.68 -18.38 -25.39
N GLU A 1089 41.79 -17.29 -26.15
CA GLU A 1089 42.90 -16.33 -26.03
C GLU A 1089 42.87 -15.62 -24.66
N GLN A 1090 41.68 -15.27 -24.16
CA GLN A 1090 41.53 -14.67 -22.83
C GLN A 1090 41.65 -15.70 -21.71
N GLU A 1091 41.23 -16.94 -21.91
CA GLU A 1091 41.47 -18.05 -20.97
C GLU A 1091 42.97 -18.32 -20.81
N ASN A 1092 43.71 -18.35 -21.91
CA ASN A 1092 45.17 -18.51 -21.90
C ASN A 1092 45.86 -17.33 -21.19
N LYS A 1093 45.41 -16.08 -21.41
CA LYS A 1093 45.90 -14.90 -20.67
C LYS A 1093 45.58 -15.00 -19.19
N LEU A 1094 44.36 -15.41 -18.83
CA LEU A 1094 43.93 -15.57 -17.45
C LEU A 1094 44.75 -16.66 -16.74
N ALA A 1095 44.97 -17.82 -17.37
CA ALA A 1095 45.81 -18.89 -16.85
C ALA A 1095 47.28 -18.46 -16.71
N HIS A 1096 47.79 -17.63 -17.64
CA HIS A 1096 49.13 -17.05 -17.57
C HIS A 1096 49.27 -16.07 -16.39
N TYR A 1097 48.33 -15.13 -16.24
CA TYR A 1097 48.33 -14.20 -15.09
C TYR A 1097 48.03 -14.91 -13.77
N ARG A 1098 47.24 -16.00 -13.75
CA ARG A 1098 47.00 -16.79 -12.53
C ARG A 1098 48.29 -17.37 -11.98
N ARG A 1099 49.11 -17.98 -12.85
CA ARG A 1099 50.44 -18.50 -12.48
C ARG A 1099 51.38 -17.39 -11.99
N ALA A 1100 51.25 -16.18 -12.52
CA ALA A 1100 52.00 -15.01 -12.05
C ALA A 1100 51.60 -14.61 -10.62
N VAL A 1101 50.30 -14.61 -10.30
CA VAL A 1101 49.78 -14.33 -8.95
C VAL A 1101 50.14 -15.45 -7.97
N GLU A 1102 49.98 -16.72 -8.37
CA GLU A 1102 50.38 -17.89 -7.56
C GLU A 1102 51.87 -17.88 -7.20
N ALA A 1103 52.74 -17.41 -8.10
CA ALA A 1103 54.17 -17.26 -7.85
C ALA A 1103 54.52 -16.06 -6.93
N LEU A 1104 53.67 -15.03 -6.90
CA LEU A 1104 53.79 -13.91 -5.95
C LEU A 1104 53.33 -14.31 -4.54
N ASP A 1105 52.27 -15.12 -4.43
CA ASP A 1105 51.75 -15.62 -3.15
C ASP A 1105 52.65 -16.69 -2.50
N ASN A 1106 53.49 -17.39 -3.26
CA ASN A 1106 54.46 -18.36 -2.72
C ASN A 1106 55.87 -18.26 -3.36
N PRO A 1107 56.68 -17.24 -3.00
CA PRO A 1107 58.00 -17.04 -3.58
C PRO A 1107 58.99 -18.18 -3.30
N ALA A 1108 58.79 -18.94 -2.21
CA ALA A 1108 59.66 -20.05 -1.82
C ALA A 1108 59.58 -21.27 -2.77
N ALA A 1109 58.59 -21.32 -3.67
CA ALA A 1109 58.51 -22.32 -4.72
C ALA A 1109 59.47 -22.06 -5.90
N VAL A 1110 60.12 -20.88 -5.94
CA VAL A 1110 61.00 -20.47 -7.05
C VAL A 1110 62.41 -20.22 -6.51
N ALA A 1111 63.30 -21.20 -6.69
CA ALA A 1111 64.59 -21.27 -5.98
C ALA A 1111 65.72 -20.44 -6.62
N THR A 1112 65.57 -20.00 -7.88
CA THR A 1112 66.59 -19.20 -8.58
C THR A 1112 65.98 -18.10 -9.46
N GLU A 1113 66.77 -17.06 -9.75
CA GLU A 1113 66.39 -15.99 -10.67
C GLU A 1113 66.05 -16.52 -12.07
N ASP A 1114 66.78 -17.54 -12.55
CA ASP A 1114 66.48 -18.20 -13.83
C ASP A 1114 65.14 -18.95 -13.81
N GLN A 1115 64.76 -19.59 -12.70
CA GLN A 1115 63.43 -20.21 -12.60
C GLN A 1115 62.33 -19.13 -12.66
N TRP A 1116 62.51 -18.01 -11.97
CA TRP A 1116 61.55 -16.91 -11.97
C TRP A 1116 61.44 -16.24 -13.35
N ARG A 1117 62.56 -16.03 -14.05
CA ARG A 1117 62.60 -15.55 -15.45
C ARG A 1117 62.01 -16.58 -16.44
N SER A 1118 62.17 -17.88 -16.20
CA SER A 1118 61.63 -18.94 -17.07
C SER A 1118 60.11 -19.08 -17.02
N HIS A 1119 59.47 -18.58 -15.95
CA HIS A 1119 58.01 -18.55 -15.81
C HIS A 1119 57.31 -17.46 -16.67
N ALA A 1120 57.96 -17.00 -17.75
CA ALA A 1120 57.38 -16.25 -18.87
C ALA A 1120 56.65 -14.92 -18.55
N THR A 1121 56.71 -14.43 -17.32
CA THR A 1121 55.97 -13.26 -16.83
C THR A 1121 56.57 -11.92 -17.27
N TRP A 1122 57.90 -11.84 -17.37
CA TRP A 1122 58.60 -10.56 -17.58
C TRP A 1122 58.44 -9.97 -18.98
N GLU A 1123 58.42 -10.80 -20.03
CA GLU A 1123 58.28 -10.28 -21.39
C GLU A 1123 56.87 -9.74 -21.66
N VAL A 1124 55.84 -10.34 -21.08
CA VAL A 1124 54.45 -9.87 -21.19
C VAL A 1124 54.27 -8.54 -20.46
N LEU A 1125 54.81 -8.39 -19.24
CA LEU A 1125 54.80 -7.12 -18.50
C LEU A 1125 55.58 -6.01 -19.22
N ARG A 1126 56.74 -6.34 -19.82
CA ARG A 1126 57.53 -5.39 -20.61
C ARG A 1126 56.81 -4.99 -21.92
N ALA A 1127 56.10 -5.92 -22.57
CA ALA A 1127 55.36 -5.66 -23.79
C ALA A 1127 54.10 -4.78 -23.58
N ASP A 1128 53.34 -4.97 -22.50
CA ASP A 1128 52.16 -4.12 -22.23
C ASP A 1128 52.56 -2.70 -21.81
N ARG A 1129 53.69 -2.52 -21.11
CA ARG A 1129 54.25 -1.20 -20.78
C ARG A 1129 54.53 -0.39 -22.06
N THR A 1130 55.12 -1.01 -23.08
CA THR A 1130 55.37 -0.36 -24.40
C THR A 1130 54.11 -0.11 -25.25
N ARG A 1131 52.95 -0.64 -24.87
CA ARG A 1131 51.65 -0.33 -25.51
C ARG A 1131 50.92 0.84 -24.86
N ARG A 1132 51.16 1.11 -23.58
CA ARG A 1132 50.46 2.16 -22.82
C ARG A 1132 51.10 3.54 -22.94
N ASP A 1133 52.39 3.64 -23.29
CA ASP A 1133 53.07 4.93 -23.51
C ASP A 1133 53.53 5.09 -24.98
N PRO A 1134 52.83 5.89 -25.80
CA PRO A 1134 53.19 6.12 -27.19
C PRO A 1134 54.46 6.97 -27.41
N GLN A 1135 55.02 7.60 -26.36
CA GLN A 1135 56.15 8.52 -26.51
C GLN A 1135 57.51 7.83 -26.51
N GLU A 1136 57.63 6.63 -25.93
CA GLU A 1136 58.87 5.84 -25.96
C GLU A 1136 58.95 4.89 -27.17
N ARG A 1137 59.27 5.46 -28.35
CA ARG A 1137 59.72 4.68 -29.51
C ARG A 1137 61.20 4.94 -29.81
N PRO A 1138 62.13 4.08 -29.35
CA PRO A 1138 63.50 4.06 -29.85
C PRO A 1138 63.50 3.76 -31.36
N GLY A 1139 64.33 4.48 -32.13
CA GLY A 1139 64.37 4.31 -33.58
C GLY A 1139 64.91 2.94 -33.99
N MET A 1140 64.12 2.15 -34.73
CA MET A 1140 64.47 0.80 -35.21
C MET A 1140 65.68 0.72 -36.18
N LYS A 1141 66.45 1.80 -36.32
CA LYS A 1141 67.71 1.87 -37.10
C LYS A 1141 68.97 1.70 -36.26
N GLU A 1142 68.91 1.84 -34.94
CA GLU A 1142 70.10 1.76 -34.08
C GLU A 1142 70.35 0.35 -33.54
N VAL A 1143 69.29 -0.41 -33.24
CA VAL A 1143 69.40 -1.81 -32.77
C VAL A 1143 70.10 -2.71 -33.81
N LEU A 1144 69.88 -2.47 -35.10
CA LEU A 1144 70.49 -3.24 -36.19
C LEU A 1144 71.96 -2.87 -36.49
N ARG A 1145 72.58 -1.94 -35.75
CA ARG A 1145 74.03 -1.66 -35.84
C ARG A 1145 74.87 -2.32 -34.73
N ALA A 1146 74.23 -2.84 -33.67
CA ALA A 1146 74.94 -3.45 -32.54
C ALA A 1146 75.32 -4.93 -32.76
N ALA A 1147 74.73 -5.60 -33.75
CA ALA A 1147 75.02 -6.99 -34.11
C ALA A 1147 75.95 -7.04 -35.35
N GLY A 1148 77.25 -6.85 -35.14
CA GLY A 1148 78.26 -6.97 -36.20
C GLY A 1148 78.38 -8.40 -36.70
N GLY A 1149 78.02 -8.64 -37.97
CA GLY A 1149 78.08 -9.95 -38.63
C GLY A 1149 78.03 -9.79 -40.14
N ASP A 1150 79.18 -9.53 -40.75
CA ASP A 1150 79.30 -9.22 -42.17
C ASP A 1150 79.15 -10.49 -43.04
N LYS A 1151 78.18 -10.47 -43.97
CA LYS A 1151 78.04 -11.43 -45.09
C LYS A 1151 77.01 -10.96 -46.13
N ASP A 1152 77.48 -10.05 -46.98
CA ASP A 1152 77.40 -10.01 -48.45
C ASP A 1152 76.14 -10.46 -49.25
N LEU A 1153 76.01 -9.86 -50.44
CA LEU A 1153 75.18 -10.22 -51.60
C LEU A 1153 73.65 -10.02 -51.52
N SER A 1154 73.27 -8.78 -51.80
CA SER A 1154 72.41 -8.40 -52.94
C SER A 1154 71.61 -9.51 -53.67
N THR A 1155 70.29 -9.36 -53.74
CA THR A 1155 69.54 -9.71 -54.97
C THR A 1155 68.19 -8.96 -55.05
N MET A 1156 68.02 -8.24 -56.17
CA MET A 1156 66.79 -7.98 -56.94
C MET A 1156 65.47 -7.69 -56.19
N LEU A 1157 64.89 -6.49 -56.35
CA LEU A 1157 64.01 -6.16 -57.49
C LEU A 1157 62.93 -7.21 -57.75
N ASN A 1158 61.68 -6.92 -57.37
CA ASN A 1158 60.55 -6.94 -58.30
C ASN A 1158 59.30 -6.27 -57.72
N ASN A 1159 58.92 -5.15 -58.35
CA ASN A 1159 57.56 -4.62 -58.37
C ASN A 1159 57.10 -4.80 -59.83
N PRO A 1160 55.85 -5.19 -60.12
CA PRO A 1160 54.96 -4.20 -60.73
C PRO A 1160 53.46 -4.32 -60.36
N HIS A 1161 52.83 -3.17 -60.11
CA HIS A 1161 51.69 -2.54 -60.85
C HIS A 1161 50.76 -3.39 -61.78
N PRO A 1162 49.59 -2.85 -62.22
CA PRO A 1162 48.63 -1.88 -61.60
C PRO A 1162 47.13 -2.24 -61.88
N SER A 1163 46.16 -1.44 -61.39
CA SER A 1163 45.10 -0.77 -62.22
C SER A 1163 43.91 -0.18 -61.42
N THR A 1164 43.57 1.06 -61.77
CA THR A 1164 42.36 1.88 -61.41
C THR A 1164 41.23 1.62 -62.46
N PRO A 1165 39.97 2.21 -62.46
CA PRO A 1165 39.66 3.63 -62.13
C PRO A 1165 38.22 4.07 -61.68
N THR A 1166 38.12 5.30 -61.13
CA THR A 1166 36.94 6.24 -61.17
C THR A 1166 35.60 5.81 -60.54
N ARG A 1167 34.64 6.67 -60.11
CA ARG A 1167 34.32 8.13 -60.20
C ARG A 1167 33.54 8.50 -58.88
N LEU A 1168 33.05 9.72 -58.54
CA LEU A 1168 32.97 11.06 -59.16
C LEU A 1168 33.24 12.15 -58.07
N GLN A 1169 32.40 13.18 -57.91
CA GLN A 1169 32.55 14.35 -57.00
C GLN A 1169 31.21 15.17 -56.92
N PRO A 1170 31.09 16.38 -56.29
CA PRO A 1170 30.80 16.70 -54.88
C PRO A 1170 29.38 17.39 -54.76
N PRO A 1171 29.11 18.65 -54.31
CA PRO A 1171 29.66 19.56 -53.27
C PRO A 1171 28.65 20.41 -52.39
N VAL A 1172 29.07 20.84 -51.17
CA VAL A 1172 28.87 22.23 -50.59
C VAL A 1172 27.41 22.66 -50.20
N GLN A 1173 27.05 23.61 -49.30
CA GLN A 1173 27.70 24.66 -48.47
C GLN A 1173 27.03 24.87 -47.06
N ARG A 1174 27.41 25.94 -46.33
CA ARG A 1174 26.63 26.68 -45.29
C ARG A 1174 26.04 27.98 -45.90
N PRO A 1175 25.22 28.77 -45.17
CA PRO A 1175 25.76 30.08 -44.73
C PRO A 1175 25.30 30.56 -43.32
N SER A 1176 25.64 31.83 -43.03
CA SER A 1176 25.77 32.53 -41.73
C SER A 1176 24.57 33.39 -41.28
N SER A 1177 24.62 33.86 -40.02
CA SER A 1177 23.80 34.92 -39.38
C SER A 1177 23.85 36.29 -40.10
N PRO A 1178 22.94 37.26 -39.81
CA PRO A 1178 23.25 38.28 -38.78
C PRO A 1178 22.08 38.98 -38.00
N GLU A 1179 22.47 39.68 -36.93
CA GLU A 1179 21.95 40.87 -36.17
C GLU A 1179 20.53 41.52 -36.32
N ARG A 1180 20.01 41.96 -35.13
CA ARG A 1180 19.09 43.11 -34.80
C ARG A 1180 17.63 43.04 -35.35
N ASP A 1181 16.60 43.70 -34.80
CA ASP A 1181 16.48 44.91 -33.93
C ASP A 1181 15.21 44.89 -33.00
N ARG A 1182 14.85 46.02 -32.38
CA ARG A 1182 13.84 46.23 -31.28
C ARG A 1182 12.36 45.81 -31.54
N GLY A 1183 11.68 45.43 -30.45
CA GLY A 1183 10.68 46.30 -29.77
C GLY A 1183 9.16 46.18 -30.07
N TYR A 1184 8.36 46.27 -28.98
CA TYR A 1184 6.91 46.57 -28.89
C TYR A 1184 5.86 45.58 -29.42
N GLY A 1185 5.23 44.86 -28.49
CA GLY A 1185 3.83 45.07 -28.08
C GLY A 1185 2.67 44.73 -29.03
N LEU A 1186 1.93 43.68 -28.69
CA LEU A 1186 0.50 43.74 -28.31
C LEU A 1186 0.13 42.52 -27.46
#